data_AF-B4JS32-F1
#
_entry.id   AF-B4JS32-F1
#
_cell.length_a   1.000
_cell.length_b   1.000
_cell.length_c   1.000
_cell.angle_alpha   90.00
_cell.angle_beta   90.00
_cell.angle_gamma   90.00
#
_symmetry.space_group_name_H-M   'P 1'
#
loop_
_entity.id
_entity.type
_entity.pdbx_description
1 polymer ?
#
loop_
_entity_poly.entity_id
_entity_poly.type
_entity_poly.pdbx_seq_one_letter_code
_entity_poly.pdbx_strand_id
1 'polypeptide(L)'
;MGEKCTTLEHASQDQQRNFICGVIEGFYGRPWTTEQRKDLFRKLKKMGMDSYMYAPKDDYKHRAYWRELYTVEEADHLSSLISSAKEAGIVFYYALSPGLDMTYSSQKEIATLKRKLDQVSQFGCEAYALLFDDIESELSKADKEVFQTFANAHVSVTNEIFTHLGCPKFLFCPTQYCGTRAVPTVVDSEYLNTLGSKLNNVIDILWTGDKVISKTITIDSIREITEILRRPPVIWDNLHANDYDQKRVFLGPYSGRSPELIPHLRGVMTNPNCEFYGNFIAVHTLAFWSRCNLDSKMNSSLSADIKLETENEDDLPAECLSKNVYHPRLALKNAISEWLPEFFVEKEAWGPITKPQPQVEMVMPIIPIIPSLNTCMSLTTTTTTSTNTRTVPEVNTTQLQALADVCSTVSSTMAPISNPVMNSLVSPTKVVTNDDIINPIRTTVASNIELPKKIPISIMPVPVMETKSVEETIKLSCEIFEPANKAEPLNEPSKSDLTPTSDDILIDGKREQVANLNVDTMLDENLSLSPLSGAGINEPMECSSINSQISPKEAVKLVTDDVVMEESGNDANSMHVESSSASPESTAEMHDEVDDDQLGAKSTASCNKITLDDLNLLCDLFYLPFEHGSRGLKLLSEFQWLKVNANVLLQDHSSGSSSDASKSIKPEVSEWMQRSEIFSELCGCVQKLLVKIAYCENKEICHNLYSYVWDISGALSLLNCYIKWLSMAKFPQNTSSFTEGSYTWFSKGWKEAFMSGEQEPWVFRGGLTADLQRLMPVDSANDLFVYKLPEQPTANYYLLRPYQHQDEQQINAICTRTYMQWQSEPDGDEILLPAQFADIVSDAMVGGHLTLHPELCLVAYDKSNSIVGYACAALDINLFKRNMELCWLTELREKYPKTLLDDTAKSHKLVSSFVERFHMHVDEVVCPTEVYGTFPAVISAATLREAEQHDNGIAKRLLTVLLAALRACGCFGVHACVPQEDREQVNFYTKVGFVDIYRDEGSKCIYLGRRF
;
A
#
# COMPACT_ATOMS: atom_id res chain seq x y z
N MET A 1 12.37 -59.98 37.21
CA MET A 1 12.00 -58.67 37.82
C MET A 1 12.85 -57.61 37.13
N GLY A 2 12.28 -56.44 36.83
CA GLY A 2 13.05 -55.30 36.29
C GLY A 2 12.85 -54.98 34.81
N GLU A 3 11.60 -54.78 34.35
CA GLU A 3 11.33 -54.16 33.02
C GLU A 3 9.92 -53.52 32.93
N LYS A 4 9.49 -52.82 33.99
CA LYS A 4 8.16 -52.18 34.07
C LYS A 4 8.14 -50.80 34.76
N CYS A 5 9.28 -50.15 34.91
CA CYS A 5 9.43 -48.95 35.75
C CYS A 5 10.01 -47.71 35.05
N THR A 6 10.04 -47.68 33.71
CA THR A 6 10.58 -46.54 32.92
C THR A 6 9.58 -45.93 31.95
N THR A 7 8.49 -46.61 31.60
CA THR A 7 7.41 -46.08 30.74
C THR A 7 6.38 -45.22 31.48
N LEU A 8 6.39 -45.22 32.82
CA LEU A 8 5.46 -44.41 33.63
C LEU A 8 5.97 -42.98 33.89
N GLU A 9 7.28 -42.73 33.87
CA GLU A 9 7.82 -41.39 34.15
C GLU A 9 7.60 -40.42 32.98
N HIS A 10 7.77 -40.87 31.73
CA HIS A 10 7.44 -40.03 30.56
C HIS A 10 5.93 -39.76 30.43
N ALA A 11 5.06 -40.72 30.74
CA ALA A 11 3.61 -40.51 30.78
C ALA A 11 3.15 -39.62 31.96
N SER A 12 4.03 -39.32 32.92
CA SER A 12 3.74 -38.44 34.06
C SER A 12 4.14 -36.97 33.82
N GLN A 13 4.90 -36.67 32.76
CA GLN A 13 5.25 -35.30 32.37
C GLN A 13 4.23 -34.65 31.42
N ASP A 14 3.33 -35.44 30.82
CA ASP A 14 2.14 -34.98 30.07
C ASP A 14 0.98 -34.50 30.99
N GLN A 15 1.30 -34.05 32.21
CA GLN A 15 0.38 -33.22 33.00
C GLN A 15 0.22 -31.86 32.31
N GLN A 16 -0.76 -31.80 31.41
CA GLN A 16 -1.29 -30.62 30.71
C GLN A 16 -0.68 -29.28 31.15
N ARG A 17 0.31 -28.80 30.37
CA ARG A 17 0.55 -27.36 30.30
C ARG A 17 -0.73 -26.71 29.76
N ASN A 18 -1.47 -26.04 30.65
CA ASN A 18 -2.54 -25.11 30.28
C ASN A 18 -1.92 -23.89 29.58
N PHE A 19 -1.57 -24.06 28.30
CA PHE A 19 -1.05 -23.03 27.41
C PHE A 19 -2.22 -22.51 26.56
N ILE A 20 -2.58 -21.25 26.78
CA ILE A 20 -3.71 -20.62 26.09
C ILE A 20 -3.32 -20.42 24.62
N CYS A 21 -3.97 -21.10 23.68
CA CYS A 21 -3.70 -20.95 22.24
C CYS A 21 -5.00 -20.64 21.50
N GLY A 22 -5.10 -19.44 20.90
CA GLY A 22 -6.41 -18.93 20.49
C GLY A 22 -6.43 -17.73 19.55
N VAL A 23 -7.62 -17.13 19.46
CA VAL A 23 -7.90 -15.91 18.71
C VAL A 23 -8.61 -14.90 19.61
N ILE A 24 -8.18 -13.64 19.54
CA ILE A 24 -8.89 -12.49 20.11
C ILE A 24 -9.62 -11.80 18.95
N GLU A 25 -10.93 -11.65 19.03
CA GLU A 25 -11.66 -10.71 18.17
C GLU A 25 -11.52 -9.33 18.83
N GLY A 26 -10.37 -8.67 18.64
CA GLY A 26 -9.94 -7.50 19.46
C GLY A 26 -9.66 -6.22 18.67
N PHE A 27 -9.91 -6.23 17.38
CA PHE A 27 -9.69 -5.15 16.42
C PHE A 27 -10.79 -4.07 16.46
N TYR A 28 -10.47 -2.90 15.91
CA TYR A 28 -11.43 -1.87 15.51
C TYR A 28 -12.00 -2.19 14.12
N GLY A 29 -13.27 -1.87 13.85
CA GLY A 29 -13.94 -2.29 12.62
C GLY A 29 -15.24 -3.05 12.88
N ARG A 30 -15.90 -3.46 11.79
CA ARG A 30 -17.11 -4.29 11.84
C ARG A 30 -16.79 -5.63 12.54
N PRO A 31 -17.44 -5.98 13.66
CA PRO A 31 -17.24 -7.27 14.32
C PRO A 31 -17.59 -8.47 13.41
N TRP A 32 -17.18 -9.67 13.82
CA TRP A 32 -17.61 -10.90 13.13
C TRP A 32 -19.06 -11.26 13.48
N THR A 33 -19.73 -11.99 12.59
CA THR A 33 -21.09 -12.48 12.81
C THR A 33 -21.08 -13.73 13.70
N THR A 34 -22.21 -14.06 14.32
CA THR A 34 -22.34 -15.28 15.14
C THR A 34 -21.99 -16.55 14.37
N GLU A 35 -22.37 -16.66 13.09
CA GLU A 35 -22.01 -17.84 12.29
C GLU A 35 -20.52 -17.88 11.89
N GLN A 36 -19.89 -16.71 11.65
CA GLN A 36 -18.43 -16.63 11.48
C GLN A 36 -17.70 -17.10 12.75
N ARG A 37 -18.13 -16.65 13.93
CA ARG A 37 -17.55 -17.09 15.23
C ARG A 37 -17.75 -18.60 15.48
N LYS A 38 -18.91 -19.16 15.17
CA LYS A 38 -19.14 -20.62 15.24
C LYS A 38 -18.27 -21.42 14.24
N ASP A 39 -18.05 -20.88 13.04
CA ASP A 39 -17.14 -21.46 12.05
C ASP A 39 -15.69 -21.46 12.53
N LEU A 40 -15.26 -20.35 13.16
CA LEU A 40 -13.97 -20.26 13.84
C LEU A 40 -13.81 -21.33 14.92
N PHE A 41 -14.80 -21.56 15.79
CA PHE A 41 -14.68 -22.58 16.85
C PHE A 41 -14.47 -23.99 16.28
N ARG A 42 -15.15 -24.32 15.16
CA ARG A 42 -14.93 -25.59 14.43
C ARG A 42 -13.52 -25.68 13.86
N LYS A 43 -12.99 -24.58 13.30
CA LYS A 43 -11.63 -24.49 12.75
C LYS A 43 -10.55 -24.56 13.84
N LEU A 44 -10.69 -23.81 14.94
CA LEU A 44 -9.79 -23.87 16.12
C LEU A 44 -9.71 -25.30 16.67
N LYS A 45 -10.86 -25.99 16.86
CA LYS A 45 -10.92 -27.38 17.28
C LYS A 45 -10.16 -28.32 16.33
N LYS A 46 -10.35 -28.18 15.00
CA LYS A 46 -9.63 -28.97 13.98
C LYS A 46 -8.11 -28.74 14.07
N MET A 47 -7.71 -27.50 14.36
CA MET A 47 -6.31 -27.08 14.42
C MET A 47 -5.63 -27.40 15.77
N GLY A 48 -6.39 -27.83 16.80
CA GLY A 48 -5.87 -28.14 18.14
C GLY A 48 -5.68 -26.91 19.04
N MET A 49 -6.34 -25.80 18.71
CA MET A 49 -6.39 -24.59 19.53
C MET A 49 -7.57 -24.65 20.51
N ASP A 50 -7.45 -23.95 21.64
CA ASP A 50 -8.33 -24.15 22.80
C ASP A 50 -9.04 -22.89 23.30
N SER A 51 -8.75 -21.71 22.75
CA SER A 51 -9.18 -20.43 23.33
C SER A 51 -9.75 -19.46 22.30
N TYR A 52 -10.79 -18.72 22.70
CA TYR A 52 -11.33 -17.59 21.95
C TYR A 52 -11.74 -16.48 22.92
N MET A 53 -11.41 -15.23 22.58
CA MET A 53 -11.71 -14.06 23.38
C MET A 53 -12.59 -13.08 22.60
N TYR A 54 -13.80 -12.86 23.11
CA TYR A 54 -14.75 -11.87 22.61
C TYR A 54 -14.36 -10.50 23.16
N ALA A 55 -13.72 -9.66 22.33
CA ALA A 55 -13.31 -8.29 22.67
C ALA A 55 -13.56 -7.23 21.55
N PRO A 56 -14.58 -7.34 20.67
CA PRO A 56 -14.70 -6.48 19.49
C PRO A 56 -14.85 -5.01 19.89
N LYS A 57 -13.93 -4.13 19.46
CA LYS A 57 -13.83 -2.76 19.99
C LYS A 57 -15.07 -1.91 19.70
N ASP A 58 -15.69 -2.12 18.54
CA ASP A 58 -16.86 -1.36 18.08
C ASP A 58 -18.21 -2.04 18.39
N ASP A 59 -18.21 -3.22 19.05
CA ASP A 59 -19.45 -3.72 19.65
C ASP A 59 -19.79 -2.88 20.88
N TYR A 60 -20.88 -2.15 20.79
CA TYR A 60 -21.14 -1.03 21.68
C TYR A 60 -21.28 -1.40 23.15
N LYS A 61 -21.84 -2.57 23.45
CA LYS A 61 -22.04 -3.10 24.81
C LYS A 61 -20.79 -3.77 25.39
N HIS A 62 -19.70 -3.88 24.62
CA HIS A 62 -18.39 -4.32 25.09
C HIS A 62 -17.54 -3.13 25.62
N ARG A 63 -17.62 -1.95 24.98
CA ARG A 63 -16.79 -0.77 25.31
C ARG A 63 -17.59 0.51 25.58
N ALA A 64 -18.14 1.14 24.55
CA ALA A 64 -18.76 2.47 24.64
C ALA A 64 -19.92 2.57 25.66
N TYR A 65 -20.74 1.52 25.75
CA TYR A 65 -21.93 1.40 26.60
C TYR A 65 -21.84 0.17 27.51
N TRP A 66 -20.64 -0.10 28.06
CA TRP A 66 -20.35 -1.28 28.89
C TRP A 66 -21.32 -1.49 30.09
N ARG A 67 -21.96 -0.42 30.57
CA ARG A 67 -22.94 -0.43 31.67
C ARG A 67 -24.31 -1.01 31.28
N GLU A 68 -24.64 -1.03 29.99
CA GLU A 68 -25.91 -1.56 29.49
C GLU A 68 -25.92 -3.08 29.53
N LEU A 69 -27.01 -3.65 30.02
CA LEU A 69 -27.23 -5.08 29.99
C LEU A 69 -27.62 -5.53 28.57
N TYR A 70 -27.35 -6.79 28.26
CA TYR A 70 -27.83 -7.40 27.04
C TYR A 70 -29.36 -7.54 27.06
N THR A 71 -30.01 -7.33 25.91
CA THR A 71 -31.44 -7.61 25.72
C THR A 71 -31.69 -9.12 25.70
N VAL A 72 -32.95 -9.55 25.60
CA VAL A 72 -33.29 -10.98 25.53
C VAL A 72 -32.72 -11.60 24.25
N GLU A 73 -32.83 -10.90 23.13
CA GLU A 73 -32.36 -11.33 21.81
C GLU A 73 -30.83 -11.43 21.75
N GLU A 74 -30.13 -10.46 22.34
CA GLU A 74 -28.67 -10.49 22.47
C GLU A 74 -28.19 -11.57 23.44
N ALA A 75 -28.93 -11.79 24.53
CA ALA A 75 -28.67 -12.84 25.51
C ALA A 75 -28.80 -14.24 24.91
N ASP A 76 -29.83 -14.48 24.09
CA ASP A 76 -30.04 -15.75 23.38
C ASP A 76 -28.89 -16.02 22.39
N HIS A 77 -28.48 -15.02 21.61
CA HIS A 77 -27.35 -15.16 20.69
C HIS A 77 -26.02 -15.39 21.42
N LEU A 78 -25.75 -14.67 22.52
CA LEU A 78 -24.51 -14.83 23.29
C LEU A 78 -24.48 -16.17 24.04
N SER A 79 -25.60 -16.62 24.60
CA SER A 79 -25.74 -17.95 25.23
C SER A 79 -25.55 -19.08 24.22
N SER A 80 -26.12 -18.94 23.01
CA SER A 80 -25.89 -19.88 21.91
C SER A 80 -24.41 -19.94 21.51
N LEU A 81 -23.74 -18.78 21.43
CA LEU A 81 -22.33 -18.68 21.07
C LEU A 81 -21.41 -19.33 22.13
N ILE A 82 -21.64 -19.05 23.42
CA ILE A 82 -20.91 -19.68 24.54
C ILE A 82 -21.11 -21.20 24.53
N SER A 83 -22.33 -21.67 24.28
CA SER A 83 -22.64 -23.10 24.18
C SER A 83 -21.89 -23.76 23.01
N SER A 84 -21.89 -23.15 21.83
CA SER A 84 -21.14 -23.64 20.66
C SER A 84 -19.62 -23.66 20.89
N ALA A 85 -19.05 -22.70 21.62
CA ALA A 85 -17.65 -22.73 22.01
C ALA A 85 -17.35 -23.94 22.93
N LYS A 86 -18.21 -24.17 23.94
CA LYS A 86 -18.09 -25.29 24.87
C LYS A 86 -18.21 -26.66 24.18
N GLU A 87 -19.12 -26.82 23.22
CA GLU A 87 -19.23 -28.02 22.36
C GLU A 87 -18.00 -28.24 21.46
N ALA A 88 -17.39 -27.14 21.00
CA ALA A 88 -16.14 -27.19 20.25
C ALA A 88 -14.91 -27.51 21.16
N GLY A 89 -15.04 -27.41 22.48
CA GLY A 89 -13.91 -27.53 23.41
C GLY A 89 -13.09 -26.25 23.54
N ILE A 90 -13.65 -25.11 23.13
CA ILE A 90 -13.01 -23.79 23.15
C ILE A 90 -13.43 -23.04 24.42
N VAL A 91 -12.44 -22.56 25.16
CA VAL A 91 -12.60 -21.66 26.31
C VAL A 91 -13.01 -20.30 25.79
N PHE A 92 -14.26 -19.93 26.03
CA PHE A 92 -14.81 -18.62 25.68
C PHE A 92 -14.49 -17.60 26.78
N TYR A 93 -13.60 -16.67 26.51
CA TYR A 93 -13.32 -15.51 27.38
C TYR A 93 -14.24 -14.35 26.99
N TYR A 94 -15.11 -13.93 27.90
CA TYR A 94 -15.86 -12.68 27.75
C TYR A 94 -15.01 -11.49 28.24
N ALA A 95 -14.61 -10.61 27.34
CA ALA A 95 -13.95 -9.37 27.72
C ALA A 95 -14.95 -8.24 27.99
N LEU A 96 -14.53 -7.25 28.78
CA LEU A 96 -15.21 -5.97 28.92
C LEU A 96 -14.19 -4.85 29.04
N SER A 97 -14.47 -3.70 28.40
CA SER A 97 -13.56 -2.56 28.31
C SER A 97 -14.12 -1.30 29.00
N PRO A 98 -14.22 -1.25 30.35
CA PRO A 98 -14.86 -0.15 31.06
C PRO A 98 -14.01 1.13 31.18
N GLY A 99 -12.72 1.09 30.81
CA GLY A 99 -11.74 2.12 31.15
C GLY A 99 -11.92 3.51 30.52
N LEU A 100 -12.84 3.69 29.56
CA LEU A 100 -13.05 4.99 28.89
C LEU A 100 -13.68 6.05 29.82
N ASP A 101 -14.59 5.65 30.69
CA ASP A 101 -15.42 6.59 31.46
C ASP A 101 -15.79 6.09 32.88
N MET A 102 -15.19 4.98 33.33
CA MET A 102 -15.43 4.42 34.65
C MET A 102 -14.78 5.28 35.75
N THR A 103 -15.57 5.67 36.76
CA THR A 103 -15.03 6.18 38.02
C THR A 103 -14.70 5.01 38.95
N TYR A 104 -13.42 4.63 39.02
CA TYR A 104 -12.94 3.41 39.70
C TYR A 104 -13.31 3.33 41.18
N SER A 105 -13.41 4.47 41.87
CA SER A 105 -13.75 4.60 43.29
C SER A 105 -15.26 4.50 43.58
N SER A 106 -16.10 4.54 42.56
CA SER A 106 -17.55 4.57 42.70
C SER A 106 -18.12 3.17 42.92
N GLN A 107 -18.62 2.89 44.13
CA GLN A 107 -19.28 1.61 44.43
C GLN A 107 -20.48 1.32 43.50
N LYS A 108 -21.10 2.37 42.94
CA LYS A 108 -22.18 2.24 41.94
C LYS A 108 -21.65 1.68 40.61
N GLU A 109 -20.46 2.10 40.18
CA GLU A 109 -19.80 1.56 38.98
C GLU A 109 -19.38 0.11 39.19
N ILE A 110 -18.78 -0.21 40.34
CA ILE A 110 -18.44 -1.58 40.72
C ILE A 110 -19.68 -2.49 40.76
N ALA A 111 -20.79 -2.03 41.34
CA ALA A 111 -22.04 -2.78 41.34
C ALA A 111 -22.63 -2.96 39.93
N THR A 112 -22.45 -1.98 39.04
CA THR A 112 -22.89 -2.04 37.64
C THR A 112 -22.05 -3.03 36.83
N LEU A 113 -20.73 -3.03 37.04
CA LEU A 113 -19.77 -3.97 36.46
C LEU A 113 -20.05 -5.41 36.91
N LYS A 114 -20.26 -5.63 38.22
CA LYS A 114 -20.69 -6.92 38.78
C LYS A 114 -21.97 -7.42 38.11
N ARG A 115 -23.03 -6.61 38.10
CA ARG A 115 -24.32 -6.96 37.48
C ARG A 115 -24.21 -7.33 35.99
N LYS A 116 -23.35 -6.64 35.23
CA LYS A 116 -23.09 -6.95 33.80
C LYS A 116 -22.41 -8.31 33.65
N LEU A 117 -21.39 -8.60 34.47
CA LEU A 117 -20.67 -9.87 34.41
C LEU A 117 -21.48 -11.04 35.00
N ASP A 118 -22.31 -10.80 36.01
CA ASP A 118 -23.29 -11.76 36.55
C ASP A 118 -24.32 -12.16 35.47
N GLN A 119 -24.74 -11.22 34.61
CA GLN A 119 -25.61 -11.52 33.48
C GLN A 119 -24.92 -12.49 32.49
N VAL A 120 -23.65 -12.25 32.16
CA VAL A 120 -22.89 -13.11 31.25
C VAL A 120 -22.53 -14.46 31.88
N SER A 121 -22.36 -14.52 33.21
CA SER A 121 -22.23 -15.78 33.95
C SER A 121 -23.50 -16.64 33.83
N GLN A 122 -24.70 -16.03 33.87
CA GLN A 122 -25.97 -16.73 33.67
C GLN A 122 -26.12 -17.31 32.25
N PHE A 123 -25.41 -16.77 31.26
CA PHE A 123 -25.32 -17.34 29.90
C PHE A 123 -24.39 -18.55 29.79
N GLY A 124 -23.77 -18.98 30.91
CA GLY A 124 -22.86 -20.13 30.98
C GLY A 124 -21.38 -19.80 30.77
N CYS A 125 -20.99 -18.52 30.88
CA CYS A 125 -19.59 -18.11 30.72
C CYS A 125 -18.74 -18.45 31.97
N GLU A 126 -17.58 -19.07 31.76
CA GLU A 126 -16.67 -19.56 32.81
C GLU A 126 -15.30 -18.86 32.81
N ALA A 127 -15.06 -17.95 31.86
CA ALA A 127 -13.78 -17.26 31.70
C ALA A 127 -13.98 -15.79 31.26
N TYR A 128 -13.20 -14.87 31.83
CA TYR A 128 -13.43 -13.44 31.74
C TYR A 128 -12.16 -12.64 31.43
N ALA A 129 -12.31 -11.42 30.93
CA ALA A 129 -11.22 -10.46 30.82
C ALA A 129 -11.67 -9.03 31.15
N LEU A 130 -10.81 -8.24 31.78
CA LEU A 130 -10.98 -6.78 31.88
C LEU A 130 -9.87 -6.08 31.10
N LEU A 131 -10.27 -5.15 30.24
CA LEU A 131 -9.37 -4.46 29.32
C LEU A 131 -9.29 -2.97 29.65
N PHE A 132 -8.05 -2.49 29.77
CA PHE A 132 -7.72 -1.09 30.02
C PHE A 132 -6.72 -0.56 28.97
N ASP A 133 -6.81 -1.09 27.74
CA ASP A 133 -6.06 -0.66 26.57
C ASP A 133 -6.65 0.60 25.92
N ASP A 134 -5.78 1.41 25.31
CA ASP A 134 -6.13 2.64 24.58
C ASP A 134 -7.07 3.58 25.36
N ILE A 135 -6.68 3.89 26.60
CA ILE A 135 -7.31 4.89 27.47
C ILE A 135 -6.26 5.91 27.96
N GLU A 136 -6.72 7.11 28.31
CA GLU A 136 -5.86 8.14 28.90
C GLU A 136 -5.41 7.74 30.32
N SER A 137 -4.13 7.95 30.65
CA SER A 137 -3.54 7.53 31.94
C SER A 137 -3.81 8.51 33.09
N GLU A 138 -4.98 9.18 33.08
CA GLU A 138 -5.38 10.14 34.09
C GLU A 138 -6.52 9.61 34.98
N LEU A 139 -6.30 9.61 36.30
CA LEU A 139 -7.37 9.39 37.27
C LEU A 139 -8.31 10.60 37.34
N SER A 140 -9.61 10.32 37.48
CA SER A 140 -10.62 11.35 37.79
C SER A 140 -10.33 12.03 39.14
N LYS A 141 -10.94 13.19 39.40
CA LYS A 141 -10.77 13.90 40.69
C LYS A 141 -11.18 13.04 41.89
N ALA A 142 -12.27 12.27 41.77
CA ALA A 142 -12.74 11.37 42.82
C ALA A 142 -11.78 10.19 43.01
N ASP A 143 -11.25 9.62 41.92
CA ASP A 143 -10.33 8.47 42.03
C ASP A 143 -8.98 8.86 42.64
N LYS A 144 -8.52 10.10 42.41
CA LYS A 144 -7.30 10.65 43.04
C LYS A 144 -7.41 10.79 44.57
N GLU A 145 -8.62 10.82 45.15
CA GLU A 145 -8.82 10.82 46.60
C GLU A 145 -8.72 9.42 47.24
N VAL A 146 -8.85 8.36 46.44
CA VAL A 146 -8.92 6.96 46.91
C VAL A 146 -7.70 6.14 46.47
N PHE A 147 -7.20 6.35 45.26
CA PHE A 147 -6.10 5.59 44.67
C PHE A 147 -4.86 6.46 44.44
N GLN A 148 -3.71 5.94 44.88
CA GLN A 148 -2.41 6.60 44.71
C GLN A 148 -1.95 6.65 43.24
N THR A 149 -2.28 5.63 42.45
CA THR A 149 -1.84 5.47 41.07
C THR A 149 -2.93 4.82 40.21
N PHE A 150 -2.83 4.96 38.89
CA PHE A 150 -3.71 4.32 37.91
C PHE A 150 -3.70 2.79 38.06
N ALA A 151 -2.52 2.19 38.26
CA ALA A 151 -2.38 0.76 38.50
C ALA A 151 -3.07 0.30 39.80
N ASN A 152 -2.99 1.08 40.89
CA ASN A 152 -3.70 0.78 42.13
C ASN A 152 -5.22 0.68 41.92
N ALA A 153 -5.80 1.59 41.11
CA ALA A 153 -7.23 1.57 40.78
C ALA A 153 -7.59 0.30 39.99
N HIS A 154 -6.84 0.01 38.91
CA HIS A 154 -7.09 -1.16 38.06
C HIS A 154 -6.97 -2.48 38.82
N VAL A 155 -5.95 -2.62 39.68
CA VAL A 155 -5.78 -3.78 40.55
C VAL A 155 -6.96 -3.94 41.50
N SER A 156 -7.42 -2.84 42.13
CA SER A 156 -8.52 -2.88 43.09
C SER A 156 -9.80 -3.39 42.44
N VAL A 157 -10.19 -2.79 41.30
CA VAL A 157 -11.38 -3.21 40.54
C VAL A 157 -11.23 -4.66 40.07
N THR A 158 -10.10 -5.01 39.47
CA THR A 158 -9.90 -6.34 38.88
C THR A 158 -9.90 -7.44 39.95
N ASN A 159 -9.22 -7.25 41.08
CA ASN A 159 -9.22 -8.23 42.17
C ASN A 159 -10.61 -8.37 42.82
N GLU A 160 -11.38 -7.29 42.96
CA GLU A 160 -12.75 -7.34 43.51
C GLU A 160 -13.69 -8.11 42.58
N ILE A 161 -13.62 -7.86 41.26
CA ILE A 161 -14.41 -8.57 40.25
C ILE A 161 -14.02 -10.04 40.16
N PHE A 162 -12.71 -10.35 40.12
CA PHE A 162 -12.20 -11.72 40.13
C PHE A 162 -12.71 -12.52 41.34
N THR A 163 -12.69 -11.90 42.52
CA THR A 163 -13.19 -12.54 43.76
C THR A 163 -14.71 -12.73 43.73
N HIS A 164 -15.45 -11.74 43.24
CA HIS A 164 -16.91 -11.78 43.11
C HIS A 164 -17.39 -12.90 42.19
N LEU A 165 -16.70 -13.13 41.06
CA LEU A 165 -17.01 -14.19 40.10
C LEU A 165 -16.50 -15.59 40.55
N GLY A 166 -15.99 -15.73 41.77
CA GLY A 166 -15.54 -17.02 42.30
C GLY A 166 -14.17 -17.50 41.80
N CYS A 167 -13.26 -16.56 41.47
CA CYS A 167 -11.91 -16.84 40.99
C CYS A 167 -11.84 -17.68 39.69
N PRO A 168 -12.54 -17.27 38.59
CA PRO A 168 -12.58 -18.02 37.33
C PRO A 168 -11.25 -17.92 36.55
N LYS A 169 -11.18 -18.52 35.35
CA LYS A 169 -10.12 -18.16 34.39
C LYS A 169 -10.25 -16.67 34.06
N PHE A 170 -9.18 -15.90 34.22
CA PHE A 170 -9.26 -14.44 34.14
C PHE A 170 -8.03 -13.83 33.48
N LEU A 171 -8.26 -12.95 32.51
CA LEU A 171 -7.25 -12.18 31.80
C LEU A 171 -7.35 -10.69 32.16
N PHE A 172 -6.20 -10.00 32.16
CA PHE A 172 -6.13 -8.56 32.36
C PHE A 172 -5.30 -7.92 31.25
N CYS A 173 -5.86 -6.93 30.54
CA CYS A 173 -5.10 -6.12 29.59
C CYS A 173 -4.66 -4.80 30.24
N PRO A 174 -3.35 -4.57 30.45
CA PRO A 174 -2.82 -3.33 31.00
C PRO A 174 -2.94 -2.16 30.02
N THR A 175 -2.87 -0.93 30.53
CA THR A 175 -2.76 0.28 29.70
C THR A 175 -1.37 0.41 29.06
N GLN A 176 -0.34 0.00 29.80
CA GLN A 176 1.01 -0.21 29.28
C GLN A 176 1.12 -1.68 28.84
N TYR A 177 0.67 -2.00 27.62
CA TYR A 177 0.59 -3.37 27.09
C TYR A 177 1.73 -3.79 26.16
N CYS A 178 2.69 -2.89 25.93
CA CYS A 178 3.88 -3.16 25.13
C CYS A 178 5.07 -2.33 25.62
N GLY A 179 6.27 -2.71 25.18
CA GLY A 179 7.53 -2.05 25.54
C GLY A 179 7.51 -0.53 25.28
N THR A 180 7.06 -0.10 24.11
CA THR A 180 6.95 1.32 23.74
C THR A 180 5.90 2.11 24.54
N ARG A 181 4.99 1.44 25.26
CA ARG A 181 4.02 2.07 26.19
C ARG A 181 4.46 1.98 27.65
N ALA A 182 5.52 1.26 27.98
CA ALA A 182 6.06 1.20 29.33
C ALA A 182 6.86 2.47 29.65
N VAL A 183 6.51 3.15 30.75
CA VAL A 183 7.11 4.46 31.09
C VAL A 183 7.79 4.39 32.47
N PRO A 184 9.09 4.75 32.59
CA PRO A 184 9.99 5.19 31.51
C PRO A 184 10.58 4.03 30.68
N THR A 185 10.58 2.82 31.20
CA THR A 185 11.03 1.57 30.57
C THR A 185 10.13 0.41 31.08
N VAL A 186 10.30 -0.80 30.55
CA VAL A 186 9.61 -1.99 31.06
C VAL A 186 9.99 -2.28 32.52
N VAL A 187 11.29 -2.27 32.84
CA VAL A 187 11.81 -2.61 34.18
C VAL A 187 11.52 -1.54 35.24
N ASP A 188 11.55 -0.26 34.86
CA ASP A 188 11.38 0.88 35.78
C ASP A 188 9.91 1.34 35.89
N SER A 189 8.99 0.74 35.14
CA SER A 189 7.57 1.11 35.16
C SER A 189 6.90 0.81 36.51
N GLU A 190 6.57 1.87 37.25
CA GLU A 190 5.79 1.77 38.49
C GLU A 190 4.41 1.12 38.25
N TYR A 191 3.83 1.34 37.07
CA TYR A 191 2.55 0.77 36.67
C TYR A 191 2.63 -0.75 36.56
N LEU A 192 3.59 -1.27 35.78
CA LEU A 192 3.82 -2.71 35.60
C LEU A 192 4.27 -3.38 36.91
N ASN A 193 5.16 -2.73 37.67
CA ASN A 193 5.59 -3.21 38.98
C ASN A 193 4.40 -3.33 39.96
N THR A 194 3.48 -2.37 39.94
CA THR A 194 2.28 -2.40 40.79
C THR A 194 1.34 -3.54 40.39
N LEU A 195 1.17 -3.80 39.09
CA LEU A 195 0.41 -4.95 38.59
C LEU A 195 1.04 -6.28 39.05
N GLY A 196 2.32 -6.50 38.79
CA GLY A 196 3.03 -7.71 39.22
C GLY A 196 3.12 -7.89 40.74
N SER A 197 3.00 -6.80 41.50
CA SER A 197 2.99 -6.82 42.98
C SER A 197 1.63 -7.07 43.61
N LYS A 198 0.54 -6.54 43.03
CA LYS A 198 -0.75 -6.43 43.72
C LYS A 198 -1.92 -7.08 42.97
N LEU A 199 -1.82 -7.31 41.66
CA LEU A 199 -2.81 -8.09 40.92
C LEU A 199 -2.69 -9.57 41.33
N ASN A 200 -3.82 -10.22 41.60
CA ASN A 200 -3.85 -11.63 42.04
C ASN A 200 -3.03 -12.52 41.10
N ASN A 201 -2.16 -13.38 41.66
CA ASN A 201 -1.23 -14.24 40.90
C ASN A 201 -1.90 -15.29 40.02
N VAL A 202 -3.21 -15.54 40.18
CA VAL A 202 -4.00 -16.43 39.31
C VAL A 202 -4.48 -15.70 38.04
N ILE A 203 -4.46 -14.36 38.03
CA ILE A 203 -4.86 -13.55 36.88
C ILE A 203 -3.68 -13.45 35.90
N ASP A 204 -3.91 -13.97 34.71
CA ASP A 204 -2.97 -13.95 33.59
C ASP A 204 -3.01 -12.57 32.92
N ILE A 205 -1.84 -12.04 32.50
CA ILE A 205 -1.70 -10.67 31.97
C ILE A 205 -1.40 -10.70 30.47
N LEU A 206 -2.10 -9.87 29.70
CA LEU A 206 -1.92 -9.73 28.25
C LEU A 206 -0.76 -8.77 27.90
N TRP A 207 0.00 -9.09 26.86
CA TRP A 207 1.17 -8.31 26.39
C TRP A 207 1.32 -8.44 24.86
N THR A 208 1.66 -7.37 24.13
CA THR A 208 1.83 -7.43 22.65
C THR A 208 3.28 -7.50 22.18
N GLY A 209 4.23 -7.61 23.13
CA GLY A 209 5.67 -7.60 22.88
C GLY A 209 6.27 -6.19 23.03
N ASP A 210 7.38 -5.94 22.34
CA ASP A 210 8.13 -4.68 22.43
C ASP A 210 7.31 -3.49 21.89
N LYS A 211 6.33 -3.75 21.02
CA LYS A 211 5.50 -2.79 20.29
C LYS A 211 4.03 -3.18 20.24
N VAL A 212 3.18 -2.28 19.73
CA VAL A 212 1.77 -2.61 19.44
C VAL A 212 1.73 -3.71 18.37
N ILE A 213 2.53 -3.57 17.31
CA ILE A 213 2.74 -4.60 16.29
C ILE A 213 4.21 -4.99 16.27
N SER A 214 4.57 -5.95 17.13
CA SER A 214 5.95 -6.41 17.25
C SER A 214 6.40 -7.16 16.00
N LYS A 215 7.44 -6.68 15.29
CA LYS A 215 8.08 -7.42 14.17
C LYS A 215 8.65 -8.75 14.66
N THR A 216 9.36 -8.71 15.79
CA THR A 216 9.91 -9.87 16.48
C THR A 216 9.55 -9.79 17.96
N ILE A 217 9.41 -10.94 18.62
CA ILE A 217 9.35 -11.04 20.07
C ILE A 217 10.52 -11.95 20.49
N THR A 218 11.34 -11.49 21.42
CA THR A 218 12.57 -12.19 21.82
C THR A 218 12.40 -12.87 23.17
N ILE A 219 13.20 -13.92 23.42
CA ILE A 219 13.20 -14.58 24.74
C ILE A 219 13.61 -13.59 25.84
N ASP A 220 14.54 -12.68 25.55
CA ASP A 220 15.04 -11.74 26.54
C ASP A 220 14.04 -10.62 26.87
N SER A 221 13.30 -10.08 25.89
CA SER A 221 12.21 -9.13 26.20
C SER A 221 11.01 -9.81 26.90
N ILE A 222 10.77 -11.11 26.66
CA ILE A 222 9.81 -11.89 27.46
C ILE A 222 10.31 -12.16 28.89
N ARG A 223 11.62 -12.36 29.11
CA ARG A 223 12.19 -12.48 30.46
C ARG A 223 12.09 -11.16 31.24
N GLU A 224 12.39 -10.04 30.60
CA GLU A 224 12.28 -8.69 31.17
C GLU A 224 10.87 -8.41 31.69
N ILE A 225 9.84 -8.58 30.84
CA ILE A 225 8.44 -8.38 31.25
C ILE A 225 7.99 -9.42 32.29
N THR A 226 8.50 -10.66 32.23
CA THR A 226 8.17 -11.70 33.22
C THR A 226 8.71 -11.38 34.61
N GLU A 227 9.88 -10.74 34.71
CA GLU A 227 10.45 -10.32 36.00
C GLU A 227 9.60 -9.24 36.68
N ILE A 228 9.16 -8.21 35.93
CA ILE A 228 8.36 -7.12 36.50
C ILE A 228 6.91 -7.53 36.77
N LEU A 229 6.28 -8.36 35.90
CA LEU A 229 4.93 -8.90 36.11
C LEU A 229 4.88 -10.08 37.09
N ARG A 230 6.03 -10.71 37.38
CA ARG A 230 6.20 -11.88 38.27
C ARG A 230 5.39 -13.11 37.86
N ARG A 231 5.02 -13.19 36.58
CA ARG A 231 4.34 -14.32 35.93
C ARG A 231 4.55 -14.26 34.42
N PRO A 232 4.57 -15.41 33.71
CA PRO A 232 4.62 -15.43 32.25
C PRO A 232 3.41 -14.70 31.64
N PRO A 233 3.60 -13.84 30.63
CA PRO A 233 2.48 -13.17 29.96
C PRO A 233 1.74 -14.11 29.00
N VAL A 234 0.51 -13.74 28.65
CA VAL A 234 -0.22 -14.23 27.48
C VAL A 234 -0.01 -13.22 26.35
N ILE A 235 0.47 -13.65 25.19
CA ILE A 235 0.66 -12.74 24.07
C ILE A 235 -0.69 -12.42 23.42
N TRP A 236 -1.02 -11.14 23.32
CA TRP A 236 -1.99 -10.60 22.37
C TRP A 236 -1.20 -10.26 21.11
N ASP A 237 -1.29 -11.07 20.06
CA ASP A 237 -0.43 -10.90 18.89
C ASP A 237 -1.13 -10.15 17.73
N ASN A 238 -0.70 -8.92 17.47
CA ASN A 238 -1.21 -8.08 16.37
C ASN A 238 -0.43 -8.24 15.05
N LEU A 239 0.42 -9.28 14.89
CA LEU A 239 1.18 -9.52 13.64
C LEU A 239 0.29 -9.53 12.38
N HIS A 240 -0.97 -9.95 12.51
CA HIS A 240 -1.94 -10.05 11.41
C HIS A 240 -3.10 -9.06 11.51
N ALA A 241 -3.09 -8.12 12.47
CA ALA A 241 -4.11 -7.07 12.55
C ALA A 241 -3.97 -6.09 11.38
N ASN A 242 -5.10 -5.62 10.81
CA ASN A 242 -5.12 -4.63 9.71
C ASN A 242 -6.07 -3.44 9.94
N ASP A 243 -6.65 -3.32 11.12
CA ASP A 243 -7.58 -2.24 11.50
C ASP A 243 -6.97 -0.83 11.43
N TYR A 244 -5.67 -0.71 11.61
CA TYR A 244 -4.92 0.55 11.44
C TYR A 244 -4.73 0.99 9.98
N ASP A 245 -4.91 0.11 8.98
CA ASP A 245 -4.77 0.44 7.56
C ASP A 245 -5.61 -0.51 6.67
N GLN A 246 -6.85 -0.09 6.38
CA GLN A 246 -7.81 -0.78 5.51
C GLN A 246 -7.32 -1.00 4.05
N LYS A 247 -6.17 -0.45 3.63
CA LYS A 247 -5.55 -0.79 2.33
C LYS A 247 -4.66 -2.04 2.41
N ARG A 248 -4.45 -2.61 3.61
CA ARG A 248 -3.63 -3.79 3.85
C ARG A 248 -4.48 -4.97 4.34
N VAL A 249 -4.03 -6.17 4.02
CA VAL A 249 -4.49 -7.44 4.56
C VAL A 249 -3.26 -8.35 4.66
N PHE A 250 -3.22 -9.24 5.64
CA PHE A 250 -2.05 -10.05 5.97
C PHE A 250 -2.38 -11.53 5.87
N LEU A 251 -1.85 -12.13 4.80
CA LEU A 251 -2.01 -13.53 4.38
C LEU A 251 -0.68 -14.30 4.45
N GLY A 252 0.40 -13.67 4.94
CA GLY A 252 1.68 -14.32 5.22
C GLY A 252 1.64 -15.20 6.49
N PRO A 253 2.65 -16.06 6.70
CA PRO A 253 2.71 -16.97 7.84
C PRO A 253 3.05 -16.26 9.15
N TYR A 254 2.60 -16.82 10.27
CA TYR A 254 3.05 -16.44 11.61
C TYR A 254 4.59 -16.54 11.71
N SER A 255 5.24 -15.48 12.18
CA SER A 255 6.70 -15.34 12.07
C SER A 255 7.26 -14.31 13.06
N GLY A 256 8.59 -14.30 13.25
CA GLY A 256 9.27 -13.43 14.21
C GLY A 256 9.09 -13.83 15.69
N ARG A 257 8.48 -14.98 15.97
CA ARG A 257 8.34 -15.56 17.31
C ARG A 257 8.94 -16.96 17.28
N SER A 258 10.03 -17.19 18.01
CA SER A 258 10.61 -18.53 18.10
C SER A 258 9.69 -19.47 18.88
N PRO A 259 9.50 -20.75 18.48
CA PRO A 259 8.85 -21.75 19.32
C PRO A 259 9.56 -21.95 20.67
N GLU A 260 10.84 -21.56 20.79
CA GLU A 260 11.59 -21.51 22.05
C GLU A 260 10.99 -20.50 23.06
N LEU A 261 10.06 -19.63 22.65
CA LEU A 261 9.26 -18.78 23.54
C LEU A 261 8.17 -19.55 24.30
N ILE A 262 7.66 -20.66 23.76
CA ILE A 262 6.49 -21.38 24.33
C ILE A 262 6.68 -21.75 25.82
N PRO A 263 7.85 -22.23 26.29
CA PRO A 263 8.10 -22.49 27.71
C PRO A 263 8.16 -21.24 28.60
N HIS A 264 8.32 -20.04 28.02
CA HIS A 264 8.42 -18.76 28.70
C HIS A 264 7.11 -17.96 28.70
N LEU A 265 6.05 -18.49 28.08
CA LEU A 265 4.76 -17.84 27.92
C LEU A 265 3.64 -18.64 28.60
N ARG A 266 2.58 -17.94 28.99
CA ARG A 266 1.32 -18.54 29.45
C ARG A 266 0.41 -18.91 28.27
N GLY A 267 0.59 -18.23 27.14
CA GLY A 267 -0.17 -18.48 25.92
C GLY A 267 0.12 -17.46 24.83
N VAL A 268 -0.50 -17.68 23.67
CA VAL A 268 -0.55 -16.76 22.54
C VAL A 268 -1.97 -16.79 21.97
N MET A 269 -2.58 -15.61 21.83
CA MET A 269 -3.82 -15.44 21.08
C MET A 269 -3.61 -14.35 20.03
N THR A 270 -3.84 -14.66 18.76
CA THR A 270 -3.70 -13.67 17.68
C THR A 270 -4.94 -12.79 17.61
N ASN A 271 -4.72 -11.49 17.38
CA ASN A 271 -5.72 -10.54 16.91
C ASN A 271 -5.45 -10.34 15.40
N PRO A 272 -6.24 -10.98 14.51
CA PRO A 272 -5.92 -11.07 13.09
C PRO A 272 -6.66 -9.98 12.28
N ASN A 273 -6.80 -10.14 10.97
CA ASN A 273 -7.46 -9.16 10.11
C ASN A 273 -8.96 -9.02 10.44
N CYS A 274 -9.54 -7.86 10.15
CA CYS A 274 -10.98 -7.62 10.21
C CYS A 274 -11.75 -8.62 9.31
N GLU A 275 -11.24 -8.87 8.11
CA GLU A 275 -11.76 -9.83 7.14
C GLU A 275 -11.66 -11.27 7.67
N PHE A 276 -12.78 -11.81 8.15
CA PHE A 276 -12.88 -13.17 8.68
C PHE A 276 -12.17 -14.23 7.81
N TYR A 277 -12.38 -14.17 6.49
CA TYR A 277 -11.82 -15.16 5.57
C TYR A 277 -10.34 -14.94 5.22
N GLY A 278 -9.79 -13.74 5.45
CA GLY A 278 -8.34 -13.50 5.34
C GLY A 278 -7.52 -14.21 6.43
N ASN A 279 -8.18 -14.68 7.49
CA ASN A 279 -7.50 -15.16 8.70
C ASN A 279 -7.13 -16.65 8.68
N PHE A 280 -7.44 -17.39 7.62
CA PHE A 280 -7.15 -18.82 7.56
C PHE A 280 -5.65 -19.10 7.72
N ILE A 281 -4.79 -18.38 6.99
CA ILE A 281 -3.33 -18.56 7.06
C ILE A 281 -2.80 -18.15 8.44
N ALA A 282 -3.22 -17.00 8.96
CA ALA A 282 -2.79 -16.50 10.28
C ALA A 282 -3.06 -17.52 11.39
N VAL A 283 -4.28 -18.04 11.48
CA VAL A 283 -4.69 -18.99 12.51
C VAL A 283 -4.08 -20.38 12.29
N HIS A 284 -4.03 -20.88 11.05
CA HIS A 284 -3.44 -22.20 10.73
C HIS A 284 -1.94 -22.24 11.04
N THR A 285 -1.20 -21.20 10.64
CA THR A 285 0.25 -21.15 10.85
C THR A 285 0.62 -20.92 12.33
N LEU A 286 -0.18 -20.18 13.10
CA LEU A 286 -0.07 -20.11 14.56
C LEU A 286 -0.32 -21.49 15.22
N ALA A 287 -1.34 -22.22 14.77
CA ALA A 287 -1.63 -23.56 15.29
C ALA A 287 -0.53 -24.58 14.94
N PHE A 288 0.16 -24.42 13.81
CA PHE A 288 1.36 -25.21 13.52
C PHE A 288 2.52 -24.81 14.45
N TRP A 289 2.77 -23.51 14.62
CA TRP A 289 3.79 -22.97 15.52
C TRP A 289 3.63 -23.46 16.97
N SER A 290 2.41 -23.47 17.51
CA SER A 290 2.16 -23.87 18.91
C SER A 290 2.38 -25.36 19.20
N ARG A 291 2.63 -26.18 18.17
CA ARG A 291 2.99 -27.61 18.27
C ARG A 291 4.49 -27.86 18.07
N CYS A 292 5.27 -26.84 17.69
CA CYS A 292 6.71 -26.91 17.52
C CYS A 292 7.44 -26.59 18.84
N ASN A 293 8.75 -26.89 18.88
CA ASN A 293 9.62 -26.57 20.02
C ASN A 293 11.00 -26.01 19.63
N LEU A 294 11.31 -25.96 18.33
CA LEU A 294 12.56 -25.45 17.76
C LEU A 294 12.27 -24.67 16.46
N ASP A 295 13.10 -23.68 16.15
CA ASP A 295 13.13 -23.08 14.80
C ASP A 295 14.02 -23.87 13.83
N SER A 296 13.70 -23.77 12.54
CA SER A 296 14.62 -24.19 11.48
C SER A 296 15.83 -23.27 11.46
N LYS A 297 17.03 -23.80 11.77
CA LYS A 297 18.30 -23.04 11.82
C LYS A 297 18.87 -22.66 10.43
N MET A 298 18.02 -22.41 9.43
CA MET A 298 18.44 -21.79 8.16
C MET A 298 18.33 -20.28 8.29
N ASN A 299 19.41 -19.58 7.95
CA ASN A 299 19.66 -18.21 8.41
C ASN A 299 18.67 -17.18 7.83
N SER A 300 18.01 -16.43 8.71
CA SER A 300 17.28 -15.19 8.40
C SER A 300 18.19 -14.00 8.05
N SER A 301 19.51 -14.20 8.03
CA SER A 301 20.54 -13.17 7.83
C SER A 301 20.87 -12.85 6.38
N LEU A 302 20.23 -13.51 5.41
CA LEU A 302 20.39 -13.20 3.98
C LEU A 302 19.56 -11.96 3.62
N SER A 303 20.17 -11.01 2.91
CA SER A 303 19.45 -9.83 2.41
C SER A 303 18.35 -10.25 1.42
N ALA A 304 17.29 -9.45 1.31
CA ALA A 304 16.19 -9.72 0.37
C ALA A 304 16.68 -9.86 -1.08
N ASP A 305 17.77 -9.20 -1.43
CA ASP A 305 18.37 -9.23 -2.76
C ASP A 305 19.12 -10.56 -3.00
N ILE A 306 19.81 -11.10 -1.97
CA ILE A 306 20.38 -12.45 -2.03
C ILE A 306 19.27 -13.51 -2.04
N LYS A 307 18.18 -13.34 -1.29
CA LYS A 307 17.03 -14.26 -1.36
C LYS A 307 16.46 -14.34 -2.78
N LEU A 308 16.27 -13.20 -3.46
CA LEU A 308 15.77 -13.14 -4.84
C LEU A 308 16.68 -13.85 -5.85
N GLU A 309 18.00 -13.85 -5.65
CA GLU A 309 18.97 -14.49 -6.56
C GLU A 309 19.31 -15.95 -6.21
N THR A 310 19.09 -16.39 -4.96
CA THR A 310 19.47 -17.75 -4.50
C THR A 310 18.30 -18.69 -4.26
N GLU A 311 17.07 -18.19 -4.14
CA GLU A 311 15.87 -19.00 -3.97
C GLU A 311 15.17 -19.27 -5.32
N ASN A 312 15.68 -20.24 -6.10
CA ASN A 312 14.84 -20.93 -7.07
C ASN A 312 13.69 -21.63 -6.31
N GLU A 313 12.44 -21.53 -6.82
CA GLU A 313 11.20 -21.88 -6.10
C GLU A 313 11.09 -23.36 -5.63
N ASP A 314 11.98 -24.26 -6.07
CA ASP A 314 11.85 -25.72 -5.88
C ASP A 314 12.72 -26.35 -4.77
N ASP A 315 13.80 -25.71 -4.31
CA ASP A 315 14.90 -26.39 -3.57
C ASP A 315 14.85 -26.28 -2.03
N LEU A 316 13.65 -26.33 -1.43
CA LEU A 316 13.49 -26.64 0.00
C LEU A 316 13.11 -28.12 0.17
N PRO A 317 14.03 -28.99 0.63
CA PRO A 317 13.73 -30.41 0.87
C PRO A 317 12.82 -30.58 2.09
N ALA A 318 11.52 -30.40 1.87
CA ALA A 318 10.45 -30.51 2.87
C ALA A 318 10.40 -31.89 3.54
N GLU A 319 11.01 -32.91 2.93
CA GLU A 319 11.10 -34.27 3.47
C GLU A 319 12.11 -34.43 4.64
N CYS A 320 12.94 -33.42 4.94
CA CYS A 320 14.01 -33.54 5.93
C CYS A 320 13.76 -32.80 7.27
N LEU A 321 12.70 -31.99 7.39
CA LEU A 321 12.39 -31.27 8.63
C LEU A 321 11.59 -32.13 9.61
N SER A 322 12.07 -32.24 10.86
CA SER A 322 11.35 -32.98 11.91
C SER A 322 10.04 -32.28 12.30
N LYS A 323 9.01 -33.04 12.69
CA LYS A 323 7.67 -32.53 13.03
C LYS A 323 7.62 -31.47 14.13
N ASN A 324 8.69 -31.31 14.90
CA ASN A 324 8.76 -30.37 16.02
C ASN A 324 9.44 -29.04 15.64
N VAL A 325 9.89 -28.89 14.38
CA VAL A 325 10.59 -27.69 13.87
C VAL A 325 9.62 -26.79 13.12
N TYR A 326 9.56 -25.52 13.50
CA TYR A 326 8.80 -24.51 12.76
C TYR A 326 9.61 -23.95 11.59
N HIS A 327 8.94 -23.76 10.45
CA HIS A 327 9.49 -23.08 9.28
C HIS A 327 8.37 -22.29 8.56
N PRO A 328 8.41 -20.95 8.49
CA PRO A 328 7.31 -20.14 7.98
C PRO A 328 6.82 -20.51 6.57
N ARG A 329 7.72 -20.76 5.60
CA ARG A 329 7.32 -21.17 4.23
C ARG A 329 6.61 -22.52 4.17
N LEU A 330 6.99 -23.48 5.02
CA LEU A 330 6.35 -24.80 5.08
C LEU A 330 4.96 -24.67 5.74
N ALA A 331 4.86 -23.86 6.79
CA ALA A 331 3.60 -23.51 7.42
C ALA A 331 2.64 -22.86 6.40
N LEU A 332 3.12 -21.89 5.63
CA LEU A 332 2.37 -21.23 4.55
C LEU A 332 1.88 -22.22 3.48
N LYS A 333 2.77 -23.06 2.94
CA LYS A 333 2.43 -24.07 1.92
C LYS A 333 1.35 -25.04 2.40
N ASN A 334 1.45 -25.50 3.66
CA ASN A 334 0.45 -26.36 4.28
C ASN A 334 -0.89 -25.63 4.48
N ALA A 335 -0.86 -24.38 4.97
CA ALA A 335 -2.04 -23.56 5.18
C ALA A 335 -2.78 -23.25 3.87
N ILE A 336 -2.06 -22.86 2.80
CA ILE A 336 -2.63 -22.64 1.46
C ILE A 336 -3.30 -23.92 0.93
N SER A 337 -2.66 -25.07 1.11
CA SER A 337 -3.19 -26.37 0.66
C SER A 337 -4.49 -26.75 1.39
N GLU A 338 -4.63 -26.42 2.68
CA GLU A 338 -5.86 -26.61 3.44
C GLU A 338 -6.89 -25.49 3.25
N TRP A 339 -6.49 -24.31 2.77
CA TRP A 339 -7.40 -23.18 2.51
C TRP A 339 -8.12 -23.31 1.17
N LEU A 340 -7.44 -23.85 0.14
CA LEU A 340 -7.96 -23.97 -1.22
C LEU A 340 -9.39 -24.57 -1.31
N PRO A 341 -9.76 -25.63 -0.56
CA PRO A 341 -11.12 -26.17 -0.59
C PRO A 341 -12.22 -25.17 -0.19
N GLU A 342 -11.93 -24.16 0.66
CA GLU A 342 -12.93 -23.20 1.16
C GLU A 342 -13.45 -22.27 0.06
N PHE A 343 -12.71 -22.09 -1.05
CA PHE A 343 -13.13 -21.31 -2.22
C PHE A 343 -14.19 -22.03 -3.07
N PHE A 344 -14.34 -23.35 -2.90
CA PHE A 344 -15.31 -24.23 -3.57
C PHE A 344 -16.48 -24.62 -2.65
N VAL A 345 -16.72 -23.84 -1.59
CA VAL A 345 -17.89 -23.98 -0.72
C VAL A 345 -18.89 -22.91 -1.10
N GLU A 346 -20.02 -23.30 -1.69
CA GLU A 346 -21.10 -22.37 -2.03
C GLU A 346 -21.59 -21.63 -0.78
N LYS A 347 -21.39 -20.30 -0.77
CA LYS A 347 -21.88 -19.38 0.27
C LYS A 347 -22.28 -18.06 -0.34
N GLU A 348 -23.48 -17.59 -0.01
CA GLU A 348 -23.97 -16.27 -0.39
C GLU A 348 -23.46 -15.17 0.54
N ALA A 349 -23.04 -14.04 -0.03
CA ALA A 349 -22.65 -12.85 0.71
C ALA A 349 -23.75 -11.78 0.67
N TRP A 350 -23.90 -11.03 1.76
CA TRP A 350 -24.96 -10.03 1.90
C TRP A 350 -24.39 -8.62 2.07
N GLY A 351 -24.73 -7.73 1.13
CA GLY A 351 -24.35 -6.32 1.15
C GLY A 351 -23.34 -5.93 0.05
N PRO A 352 -23.09 -4.62 -0.13
CA PRO A 352 -22.11 -4.13 -1.10
C PRO A 352 -20.69 -4.59 -0.76
N ILE A 353 -19.78 -4.55 -1.75
CA ILE A 353 -18.34 -4.65 -1.47
C ILE A 353 -17.90 -3.34 -0.81
N THR A 354 -17.79 -3.35 0.51
CA THR A 354 -17.19 -2.27 1.28
C THR A 354 -15.90 -2.75 1.93
N LYS A 355 -14.88 -1.89 1.95
CA LYS A 355 -13.80 -2.03 2.93
C LYS A 355 -14.38 -1.84 4.34
N PRO A 356 -13.82 -2.46 5.39
CA PRO A 356 -14.36 -2.30 6.74
C PRO A 356 -14.25 -0.85 7.17
N GLN A 357 -15.40 -0.16 7.29
CA GLN A 357 -15.55 1.27 7.60
C GLN A 357 -15.15 2.24 6.47
N PRO A 358 -15.73 3.46 6.42
CA PRO A 358 -15.33 4.48 5.46
C PRO A 358 -13.89 4.97 5.70
N GLN A 359 -13.30 5.55 4.65
CA GLN A 359 -11.96 6.12 4.70
C GLN A 359 -11.93 7.32 5.66
N VAL A 360 -11.31 7.15 6.83
CA VAL A 360 -10.82 8.29 7.60
C VAL A 360 -9.58 8.80 6.86
N GLU A 361 -9.72 9.92 6.15
CA GLU A 361 -8.58 10.65 5.58
C GLU A 361 -7.70 11.22 6.70
N MET A 362 -6.85 10.38 7.28
CA MET A 362 -5.78 10.85 8.15
C MET A 362 -4.61 11.31 7.28
N VAL A 363 -4.39 12.63 7.27
CA VAL A 363 -3.28 13.32 6.61
C VAL A 363 -1.95 12.58 6.84
N MET A 364 -1.17 12.39 5.77
CA MET A 364 0.15 11.76 5.87
C MET A 364 1.08 12.62 6.75
N PRO A 365 1.60 12.10 7.88
CA PRO A 365 2.76 12.72 8.50
C PRO A 365 3.96 12.50 7.58
N ILE A 366 4.55 13.59 7.09
CA ILE A 366 5.84 13.53 6.40
C ILE A 366 6.89 13.18 7.46
N ILE A 367 7.25 11.90 7.56
CA ILE A 367 8.32 11.46 8.45
C ILE A 367 9.65 11.73 7.75
N PRO A 368 10.52 12.61 8.27
CA PRO A 368 11.88 12.71 7.76
C PRO A 368 12.60 11.41 8.06
N ILE A 369 12.94 10.65 7.02
CA ILE A 369 13.86 9.50 7.13
C ILE A 369 15.19 10.08 7.58
N ILE A 370 15.53 9.89 8.86
CA ILE A 370 16.80 10.32 9.42
C ILE A 370 17.89 9.52 8.67
N PRO A 371 18.83 10.17 7.95
CA PRO A 371 19.89 9.44 7.28
C PRO A 371 20.72 8.69 8.31
N SER A 372 20.97 7.41 8.07
CA SER A 372 21.91 6.65 8.90
C SER A 372 23.28 7.36 8.91
N LEU A 373 23.92 7.34 10.08
CA LEU A 373 25.04 8.24 10.49
C LEU A 373 26.32 8.22 9.61
N ASN A 374 26.33 7.49 8.50
CA ASN A 374 27.47 7.29 7.60
C ASN A 374 27.28 7.89 6.18
N THR A 375 26.38 8.88 5.99
CA THR A 375 26.14 9.47 4.65
C THR A 375 26.52 10.96 4.57
N CYS A 376 27.63 11.24 3.90
CA CYS A 376 27.95 12.58 3.39
C CYS A 376 27.02 12.91 2.21
N MET A 377 25.98 13.72 2.43
CA MET A 377 25.21 14.27 1.31
C MET A 377 25.93 15.48 0.71
N SER A 378 26.35 15.37 -0.55
CA SER A 378 26.83 16.51 -1.34
C SER A 378 25.63 17.29 -1.88
N LEU A 379 25.07 18.20 -1.08
CA LEU A 379 24.06 19.15 -1.53
C LEU A 379 24.71 20.31 -2.28
N THR A 380 24.65 20.30 -3.61
CA THR A 380 24.96 21.48 -4.43
C THR A 380 23.80 22.48 -4.42
N THR A 381 23.82 23.39 -3.45
CA THR A 381 23.07 24.65 -3.50
C THR A 381 24.03 25.84 -3.48
N THR A 382 23.69 26.88 -4.24
CA THR A 382 24.58 28.00 -4.59
C THR A 382 25.03 28.81 -3.37
N THR A 383 26.33 29.10 -3.32
CA THR A 383 27.01 29.63 -2.13
C THR A 383 26.88 31.15 -1.99
N THR A 384 26.54 31.65 -0.79
CA THR A 384 27.05 32.94 -0.30
C THR A 384 27.58 32.78 1.12
N THR A 385 28.79 33.29 1.36
CA THR A 385 29.64 32.88 2.49
C THR A 385 29.53 33.84 3.68
N SER A 386 29.36 33.33 4.90
CA SER A 386 29.91 33.96 6.11
C SER A 386 30.12 32.94 7.23
N THR A 387 31.14 33.14 8.06
CA THR A 387 31.64 32.19 9.05
C THR A 387 31.38 32.66 10.48
N ASN A 388 30.94 31.79 11.40
CA ASN A 388 31.45 31.75 12.80
C ASN A 388 30.93 30.57 13.67
N THR A 389 31.90 29.88 14.31
CA THR A 389 31.91 29.21 15.63
C THR A 389 30.73 28.36 16.17
N ARG A 390 31.01 27.05 16.34
CA ARG A 390 30.56 26.11 17.40
C ARG A 390 29.12 26.25 17.96
N THR A 391 28.20 25.51 17.35
CA THR A 391 26.99 24.96 18.01
C THR A 391 26.76 23.52 17.54
N VAL A 392 26.02 22.72 18.32
CA VAL A 392 25.50 21.42 17.89
C VAL A 392 24.42 21.69 16.83
N PRO A 393 24.37 20.94 15.70
CA PRO A 393 23.36 21.19 14.67
C PRO A 393 21.97 20.74 15.14
N GLU A 394 21.12 21.69 15.52
CA GLU A 394 19.67 21.49 15.58
C GLU A 394 19.09 21.69 14.17
N VAL A 395 18.33 20.72 13.66
CA VAL A 395 17.62 20.85 12.38
C VAL A 395 16.26 21.50 12.63
N ASN A 396 16.01 22.64 12.00
CA ASN A 396 14.76 23.38 12.15
C ASN A 396 13.69 22.86 11.19
N THR A 397 12.51 22.48 11.69
CA THR A 397 11.47 21.76 10.93
C THR A 397 10.64 22.63 9.97
N THR A 398 10.94 23.92 9.85
CA THR A 398 10.11 24.90 9.12
C THR A 398 9.98 24.65 7.61
N GLN A 399 10.95 23.98 6.96
CA GLN A 399 10.80 23.57 5.55
C GLN A 399 9.94 22.31 5.37
N LEU A 400 9.87 21.43 6.38
CA LEU A 400 8.97 20.27 6.40
C LEU A 400 7.53 20.72 6.70
N GLN A 401 7.36 21.74 7.55
CA GLN A 401 6.07 22.36 7.81
C GLN A 401 5.43 22.90 6.53
N ALA A 402 6.20 23.58 5.66
CA ALA A 402 5.67 24.10 4.39
C ALA A 402 5.15 23.01 3.43
N LEU A 403 5.74 21.81 3.44
CA LEU A 403 5.25 20.65 2.68
C LEU A 403 3.99 20.04 3.32
N ALA A 404 3.94 19.96 4.65
CA ALA A 404 2.74 19.56 5.39
C ALA A 404 1.58 20.55 5.16
N ASP A 405 1.88 21.85 5.10
CA ASP A 405 0.91 22.91 4.88
C ASP A 405 0.32 22.82 3.45
N VAL A 406 1.14 22.56 2.42
CA VAL A 406 0.67 22.28 1.04
C VAL A 406 -0.26 21.06 1.01
N CYS A 407 0.06 19.98 1.74
CA CYS A 407 -0.85 18.83 1.90
C CYS A 407 -2.11 19.11 2.73
N SER A 408 -2.16 20.18 3.55
CA SER A 408 -3.33 20.55 4.36
C SER A 408 -4.24 21.64 3.76
N THR A 409 -3.87 22.22 2.61
CA THR A 409 -4.65 23.32 1.99
C THR A 409 -6.04 22.92 1.49
N VAL A 410 -6.38 21.63 1.45
CA VAL A 410 -7.77 21.16 1.28
C VAL A 410 -8.50 21.08 2.63
N SER A 411 -8.41 22.16 3.42
CA SER A 411 -9.19 22.33 4.64
C SER A 411 -10.64 22.70 4.30
N SER A 412 -11.41 21.73 3.81
CA SER A 412 -12.87 21.80 3.91
C SER A 412 -13.28 21.62 5.38
N THR A 413 -14.28 22.38 5.83
CA THR A 413 -14.73 22.38 7.22
C THR A 413 -15.43 21.06 7.58
N MET A 414 -14.64 20.05 7.96
CA MET A 414 -15.14 18.77 8.43
C MET A 414 -15.79 18.91 9.81
N ALA A 415 -17.12 18.92 9.84
CA ALA A 415 -17.87 18.60 11.06
C ALA A 415 -17.57 17.14 11.45
N PRO A 416 -17.45 16.81 12.76
CA PRO A 416 -17.14 15.45 13.18
C PRO A 416 -18.29 14.50 12.81
N ILE A 417 -18.02 13.58 11.88
CA ILE A 417 -18.95 12.51 11.54
C ILE A 417 -18.92 11.50 12.69
N SER A 418 -20.04 11.33 13.39
CA SER A 418 -20.20 10.25 14.35
C SER A 418 -20.29 8.92 13.61
N ASN A 419 -19.34 8.01 13.84
CA ASN A 419 -19.45 6.65 13.32
C ASN A 419 -20.69 5.97 13.93
N PRO A 420 -21.50 5.26 13.14
CA PRO A 420 -22.69 4.58 13.65
C PRO A 420 -22.29 3.42 14.57
N VAL A 421 -23.13 3.18 15.57
CA VAL A 421 -22.87 2.20 16.62
C VAL A 421 -23.21 0.80 16.12
N MET A 422 -22.36 -0.20 16.40
CA MET A 422 -22.52 -1.56 15.87
C MET A 422 -22.96 -2.55 16.94
N ASN A 423 -23.82 -3.48 16.55
CA ASN A 423 -24.27 -4.60 17.37
C ASN A 423 -24.13 -5.92 16.59
N SER A 424 -23.28 -6.82 17.11
CA SER A 424 -23.02 -8.13 16.50
C SER A 424 -23.94 -9.26 17.00
N LEU A 425 -24.81 -8.97 17.97
CA LEU A 425 -25.67 -9.93 18.67
C LEU A 425 -27.16 -9.80 18.32
N VAL A 426 -27.50 -9.14 17.20
CA VAL A 426 -28.90 -9.00 16.72
C VAL A 426 -29.28 -10.05 15.66
N SER A 427 -28.33 -10.51 14.85
CA SER A 427 -28.58 -11.44 13.75
C SER A 427 -27.42 -12.41 13.55
N PRO A 428 -27.67 -13.70 13.26
CA PRO A 428 -26.60 -14.67 13.04
C PRO A 428 -25.67 -14.36 11.86
N THR A 429 -26.18 -13.64 10.84
CA THR A 429 -25.50 -13.39 9.55
C THR A 429 -25.24 -11.92 9.25
N LYS A 430 -25.75 -10.98 10.06
CA LYS A 430 -25.59 -9.53 9.84
C LYS A 430 -25.20 -8.81 11.13
N VAL A 431 -24.19 -7.95 11.04
CA VAL A 431 -23.95 -6.90 12.05
C VAL A 431 -24.91 -5.77 11.74
N VAL A 432 -25.63 -5.28 12.76
CA VAL A 432 -26.55 -4.16 12.62
C VAL A 432 -25.84 -2.88 13.02
N THR A 433 -25.85 -1.88 12.15
CA THR A 433 -25.49 -0.49 12.47
C THR A 433 -26.74 0.25 12.93
N ASN A 434 -26.62 1.07 13.96
CA ASN A 434 -27.67 1.99 14.37
C ASN A 434 -27.13 3.43 14.30
N ASP A 435 -27.68 4.19 13.36
CA ASP A 435 -27.30 5.58 13.10
C ASP A 435 -27.93 6.56 14.11
N ASP A 436 -29.00 6.14 14.83
CA ASP A 436 -29.67 6.95 15.86
C ASP A 436 -28.91 6.97 17.20
N ILE A 437 -27.95 6.05 17.40
CA ILE A 437 -27.12 5.99 18.61
C ILE A 437 -25.76 6.60 18.29
N ILE A 438 -25.44 7.72 18.94
CA ILE A 438 -24.18 8.44 18.77
C ILE A 438 -23.05 7.66 19.44
N ASN A 439 -22.03 7.20 18.71
CA ASN A 439 -20.84 6.65 19.34
C ASN A 439 -20.09 7.73 20.14
N PRO A 440 -19.95 7.62 21.48
CA PRO A 440 -19.24 8.62 22.29
C PRO A 440 -17.72 8.57 22.08
N ILE A 441 -17.20 7.48 21.49
CA ILE A 441 -15.79 7.35 21.13
C ILE A 441 -15.54 8.22 19.90
N ARG A 442 -14.80 9.31 20.09
CA ARG A 442 -14.30 10.12 18.97
C ARG A 442 -13.42 9.24 18.08
N THR A 443 -13.54 9.38 16.76
CA THR A 443 -12.70 8.70 15.76
C THR A 443 -11.27 9.27 15.71
N THR A 444 -10.65 9.47 16.88
CA THR A 444 -9.34 10.13 17.09
C THR A 444 -8.21 9.15 17.42
N VAL A 445 -8.40 7.86 17.12
CA VAL A 445 -7.41 6.79 17.38
C VAL A 445 -6.09 6.98 16.59
N ALA A 446 -6.03 7.97 15.69
CA ALA A 446 -4.83 8.35 14.96
C ALA A 446 -4.39 9.83 15.13
N SER A 447 -5.07 10.62 15.98
CA SER A 447 -4.74 12.04 16.19
C SER A 447 -4.23 12.39 17.60
N ASN A 448 -4.25 11.44 18.54
CA ASN A 448 -3.66 11.61 19.88
C ASN A 448 -2.20 11.10 19.98
N ILE A 449 -1.38 11.40 18.97
CA ILE A 449 0.09 11.25 19.03
C ILE A 449 0.71 12.61 18.71
N GLU A 450 0.96 13.43 19.73
CA GLU A 450 1.82 14.61 19.60
C GLU A 450 3.23 14.13 19.24
N LEU A 451 3.77 14.56 18.10
CA LEU A 451 5.18 14.33 17.77
C LEU A 451 6.07 15.01 18.83
N PRO A 452 7.16 14.36 19.29
CA PRO A 452 8.10 14.99 20.22
C PRO A 452 8.64 16.30 19.64
N LYS A 453 8.44 17.41 20.35
CA LYS A 453 8.91 18.74 19.94
C LYS A 453 10.43 18.82 19.76
N LYS A 454 11.18 17.86 20.32
CA LYS A 454 12.59 17.55 20.04
C LYS A 454 12.83 16.05 20.19
N ILE A 455 13.63 15.45 19.31
CA ILE A 455 14.13 14.06 19.44
C ILE A 455 15.60 14.13 19.88
N PRO A 456 15.98 13.66 21.08
CA PRO A 456 17.39 13.60 21.49
C PRO A 456 18.10 12.42 20.82
N ILE A 457 19.27 12.67 20.24
CA ILE A 457 20.14 11.62 19.70
C ILE A 457 20.89 10.96 20.86
N SER A 458 20.67 9.67 21.07
CA SER A 458 21.44 8.88 22.05
C SER A 458 22.86 8.64 21.53
N ILE A 459 23.87 9.16 22.23
CA ILE A 459 25.28 8.92 21.93
C ILE A 459 25.82 7.93 22.97
N MET A 460 26.08 6.69 22.55
CA MET A 460 26.90 5.78 23.34
C MET A 460 28.35 6.30 23.38
N PRO A 461 28.98 6.48 24.55
CA PRO A 461 30.36 6.92 24.63
C PRO A 461 31.32 5.81 24.21
N VAL A 462 32.04 6.01 23.11
CA VAL A 462 33.14 5.13 22.69
C VAL A 462 34.38 5.43 23.56
N PRO A 463 35.10 4.42 24.10
CA PRO A 463 36.29 4.67 24.92
C PRO A 463 37.45 5.19 24.05
N VAL A 464 38.01 6.35 24.38
CA VAL A 464 39.20 6.89 23.72
C VAL A 464 40.44 6.61 24.58
N MET A 465 41.42 5.91 24.02
CA MET A 465 42.73 5.71 24.66
C MET A 465 43.52 7.02 24.74
N GLU A 466 44.14 7.28 25.89
CA GLU A 466 45.03 8.42 26.09
C GLU A 466 46.31 8.32 25.24
N THR A 467 46.75 9.45 24.67
CA THR A 467 48.17 9.71 24.39
C THR A 467 48.55 11.10 24.87
N LYS A 468 49.77 11.24 25.39
CA LYS A 468 50.22 12.39 26.21
C LYS A 468 51.11 13.37 25.45
N SER A 469 50.85 14.66 25.62
CA SER A 469 51.82 15.77 25.76
C SER A 469 51.05 17.05 26.13
N VAL A 470 51.22 17.68 27.30
CA VAL A 470 52.38 18.49 27.74
C VAL A 470 52.50 19.75 26.86
N GLU A 471 52.42 21.00 27.33
CA GLU A 471 52.84 21.58 28.63
C GLU A 471 52.05 22.87 29.02
N GLU A 472 51.89 23.10 30.34
CA GLU A 472 51.84 24.37 31.14
C GLU A 472 51.02 25.62 30.67
N THR A 473 50.22 26.39 31.44
CA THR A 473 50.13 26.87 32.86
C THR A 473 49.85 28.39 32.75
N ILE A 474 48.81 28.98 33.38
CA ILE A 474 48.82 29.86 34.59
C ILE A 474 47.32 30.16 34.88
N LYS A 475 46.73 29.70 36.00
CA LYS A 475 46.29 30.48 37.20
C LYS A 475 45.39 31.73 36.93
N LEU A 476 44.33 32.06 37.69
CA LEU A 476 44.04 31.80 39.13
C LEU A 476 42.52 32.00 39.49
N SER A 477 41.97 31.13 40.36
CA SER A 477 41.02 31.36 41.50
C SER A 477 39.73 32.22 41.47
N CYS A 478 38.63 31.63 42.01
CA CYS A 478 37.74 32.14 43.10
C CYS A 478 36.82 33.38 42.87
N GLU A 479 35.65 33.59 43.53
CA GLU A 479 34.79 32.79 44.46
C GLU A 479 33.36 33.41 44.59
N ILE A 480 32.34 32.56 44.77
CA ILE A 480 31.11 32.61 45.63
C ILE A 480 30.41 33.96 45.98
N PHE A 481 29.08 34.10 45.75
CA PHE A 481 27.98 34.08 46.77
C PHE A 481 26.56 34.50 46.28
N GLU A 482 25.55 33.87 46.90
CA GLU A 482 24.10 34.16 46.92
C GLU A 482 23.76 35.43 47.79
N PRO A 483 22.51 35.80 48.22
CA PRO A 483 21.19 35.13 48.08
C PRO A 483 19.88 35.96 47.89
N ALA A 484 18.89 35.25 47.30
CA ALA A 484 17.48 35.08 47.71
C ALA A 484 16.42 36.21 47.85
N ASN A 485 15.20 35.81 47.42
CA ASN A 485 13.87 35.96 48.05
C ASN A 485 12.81 36.97 47.53
N LYS A 486 11.77 36.36 46.93
CA LYS A 486 10.31 36.46 47.27
C LYS A 486 9.37 37.48 46.61
N ALA A 487 8.39 36.87 45.92
CA ALA A 487 6.93 37.04 46.07
C ALA A 487 6.14 37.94 45.09
N GLU A 488 5.11 37.30 44.52
CA GLU A 488 3.94 37.78 43.77
C GLU A 488 2.93 38.55 44.70
N PRO A 489 1.69 38.99 44.31
CA PRO A 489 0.92 38.65 43.09
C PRO A 489 -0.04 39.68 42.43
N LEU A 490 -0.52 39.28 41.23
CA LEU A 490 -1.87 39.44 40.62
C LEU A 490 -2.64 40.78 40.68
N ASN A 491 -2.96 41.38 39.52
CA ASN A 491 -4.31 41.29 38.90
C ASN A 491 -4.48 42.14 37.61
N GLU A 492 -5.36 41.64 36.72
CA GLU A 492 -5.94 42.28 35.51
C GLU A 492 -7.19 43.15 35.87
N PRO A 493 -8.00 43.80 34.96
CA PRO A 493 -8.21 43.55 33.51
C PRO A 493 -8.57 44.73 32.53
N SER A 494 -8.67 44.39 31.22
CA SER A 494 -9.72 44.78 30.23
C SER A 494 -9.75 46.10 29.39
N LYS A 495 -9.97 45.91 28.04
CA LYS A 495 -10.84 46.63 27.06
C LYS A 495 -10.54 48.11 26.66
N SER A 496 -10.92 48.63 25.48
CA SER A 496 -11.34 48.09 24.15
C SER A 496 -11.39 49.19 23.05
N ASP A 497 -11.52 48.78 21.78
CA ASP A 497 -12.26 49.42 20.67
C ASP A 497 -11.73 50.57 19.75
N LEU A 498 -11.77 50.24 18.43
CA LEU A 498 -12.30 50.99 17.27
C LEU A 498 -11.48 52.05 16.46
N THR A 499 -11.77 52.05 15.16
CA THR A 499 -11.21 52.80 13.99
C THR A 499 -12.32 53.71 13.38
N PRO A 500 -12.28 54.21 12.11
CA PRO A 500 -11.21 54.62 11.16
C PRO A 500 -11.44 56.05 10.57
N THR A 501 -10.60 56.53 9.62
CA THR A 501 -11.04 57.34 8.44
C THR A 501 -10.00 57.44 7.28
N SER A 502 -10.54 57.63 6.07
CA SER A 502 -9.98 57.84 4.71
C SER A 502 -9.58 59.31 4.41
N ASP A 503 -9.14 59.81 3.24
CA ASP A 503 -8.59 59.37 1.91
C ASP A 503 -8.02 60.65 1.22
N ASP A 504 -7.17 60.56 0.17
CA ASP A 504 -7.06 61.51 -1.00
C ASP A 504 -5.81 61.21 -1.88
N ILE A 505 -5.83 60.73 -3.14
CA ILE A 505 -6.32 61.28 -4.45
C ILE A 505 -5.25 62.03 -5.33
N LEU A 506 -4.89 61.41 -6.48
CA LEU A 506 -4.44 61.96 -7.81
C LEU A 506 -3.05 62.65 -8.01
N ILE A 507 -2.45 62.78 -9.23
CA ILE A 507 -2.29 61.90 -10.44
C ILE A 507 -1.24 62.46 -11.46
N ASP A 508 -0.56 61.57 -12.21
CA ASP A 508 0.08 61.67 -13.59
C ASP A 508 1.18 62.72 -13.98
N GLY A 509 2.04 62.37 -14.96
CA GLY A 509 3.00 63.28 -15.64
C GLY A 509 4.19 62.64 -16.41
N LYS A 510 3.98 62.07 -17.61
CA LYS A 510 5.01 61.47 -18.53
C LYS A 510 6.04 62.45 -19.16
N ARG A 511 7.27 61.99 -19.51
CA ARG A 511 7.79 61.79 -20.92
C ARG A 511 9.26 61.29 -21.07
N GLU A 512 9.71 61.11 -22.32
CA GLU A 512 10.69 60.11 -22.81
C GLU A 512 12.09 60.61 -23.27
N GLN A 513 13.03 59.65 -23.36
CA GLN A 513 14.13 59.40 -24.35
C GLN A 513 14.90 60.54 -25.09
N VAL A 514 16.25 60.42 -25.15
CA VAL A 514 17.10 60.55 -26.37
C VAL A 514 18.34 59.62 -26.24
N ALA A 515 18.91 59.14 -27.35
CA ALA A 515 20.03 58.16 -27.46
C ALA A 515 21.42 58.76 -27.84
N ASN A 516 22.47 57.90 -27.89
CA ASN A 516 23.73 57.93 -28.71
C ASN A 516 24.95 57.33 -27.95
N LEU A 517 26.01 56.73 -28.53
CA LEU A 517 26.30 56.01 -29.81
C LEU A 517 27.74 55.39 -29.77
N ASN A 518 28.09 54.51 -30.73
CA ASN A 518 29.41 53.93 -31.10
C ASN A 518 30.05 52.89 -30.14
N VAL A 519 30.52 51.69 -30.52
CA VAL A 519 31.15 51.07 -31.73
C VAL A 519 32.68 51.21 -31.81
N ASP A 520 33.41 50.08 -31.71
CA ASP A 520 34.46 49.69 -32.68
C ASP A 520 34.87 48.20 -32.56
N THR A 521 35.51 47.66 -33.61
CA THR A 521 35.91 46.24 -33.81
C THR A 521 37.41 46.09 -34.15
N MET A 522 37.91 44.84 -34.23
CA MET A 522 38.97 44.32 -35.14
C MET A 522 40.26 43.67 -34.54
N LEU A 523 40.48 42.41 -34.96
CA LEU A 523 41.69 41.79 -35.55
C LEU A 523 42.94 41.35 -34.71
N ASP A 524 43.14 40.02 -34.73
CA ASP A 524 44.30 39.26 -35.30
C ASP A 524 45.63 38.87 -34.59
N GLU A 525 45.98 37.60 -34.89
CA GLU A 525 47.30 36.98 -35.19
C GLU A 525 48.31 36.46 -34.13
N ASN A 526 48.38 35.12 -34.06
CA ASN A 526 49.53 34.23 -34.37
C ASN A 526 50.82 34.07 -33.48
N LEU A 527 51.31 32.81 -33.49
CA LEU A 527 52.67 32.28 -33.17
C LEU A 527 53.10 32.27 -31.68
N SER A 528 53.19 31.12 -30.99
CA SER A 528 54.18 30.02 -31.08
C SER A 528 55.52 30.27 -30.35
N LEU A 529 55.83 29.44 -29.34
CA LEU A 529 57.05 28.59 -29.23
C LEU A 529 57.31 28.08 -27.80
N SER A 530 57.61 26.77 -27.68
CA SER A 530 58.25 26.14 -26.51
C SER A 530 59.70 25.76 -26.84
N PRO A 531 60.54 25.51 -25.81
CA PRO A 531 61.40 24.30 -25.79
C PRO A 531 61.26 23.54 -24.45
N LEU A 532 61.23 22.19 -24.37
CA LEU A 532 62.30 21.19 -24.62
C LEU A 532 63.54 21.40 -23.71
N SER A 533 64.16 20.39 -23.08
CA SER A 533 64.08 18.90 -23.11
C SER A 533 64.78 18.34 -21.82
N GLY A 534 64.79 17.05 -21.43
CA GLY A 534 64.30 15.73 -21.89
C GLY A 534 64.44 14.74 -20.67
N ALA A 535 64.30 13.40 -20.70
CA ALA A 535 64.03 12.33 -21.68
C ALA A 535 63.25 11.20 -20.91
N GLY A 536 62.39 10.33 -21.46
CA GLY A 536 62.61 9.24 -22.45
C GLY A 536 62.81 7.87 -21.72
N ILE A 537 62.27 6.69 -22.10
CA ILE A 537 61.52 6.19 -23.28
C ILE A 537 60.77 4.85 -22.92
N ASN A 538 59.58 4.62 -23.50
CA ASN A 538 58.82 3.35 -23.77
C ASN A 538 58.06 2.46 -22.72
N GLU A 539 56.91 1.99 -23.24
CA GLU A 539 55.90 0.93 -22.92
C GLU A 539 56.45 -0.52 -22.68
N PRO A 540 55.68 -1.54 -22.18
CA PRO A 540 54.38 -2.02 -22.73
C PRO A 540 53.38 -2.78 -21.78
N MET A 541 52.47 -3.55 -22.40
CA MET A 541 51.34 -4.35 -21.87
C MET A 541 51.70 -5.59 -21.00
N GLU A 542 50.63 -6.22 -20.50
CA GLU A 542 50.39 -7.67 -20.32
C GLU A 542 50.37 -8.29 -18.90
N CYS A 543 49.74 -9.47 -18.85
CA CYS A 543 49.18 -10.14 -17.67
C CYS A 543 50.16 -11.15 -17.04
N SER A 544 50.10 -11.38 -15.71
CA SER A 544 50.27 -12.71 -15.06
C SER A 544 50.38 -12.66 -13.52
N SER A 545 49.88 -13.71 -12.87
CA SER A 545 49.90 -13.97 -11.41
C SER A 545 51.25 -14.45 -10.86
N ILE A 546 51.44 -14.42 -9.51
CA ILE A 546 52.01 -15.54 -8.69
C ILE A 546 51.93 -15.23 -7.15
N ASN A 547 50.96 -15.86 -6.50
CA ASN A 547 51.06 -16.91 -5.46
C ASN A 547 51.91 -16.80 -4.14
N SER A 548 51.41 -17.55 -3.14
CA SER A 548 52.10 -18.17 -1.98
C SER A 548 52.24 -17.32 -0.68
N GLN A 549 52.10 -17.83 0.55
CA GLN A 549 51.83 -19.16 1.14
C GLN A 549 50.75 -19.02 2.27
N ILE A 550 50.36 -19.97 3.17
CA ILE A 550 50.83 -21.32 3.56
C ILE A 550 49.66 -22.12 4.20
N SER A 551 49.75 -23.46 4.31
CA SER A 551 48.82 -24.34 5.07
C SER A 551 49.44 -25.74 5.32
N PRO A 552 49.04 -26.48 6.39
CA PRO A 552 49.21 -27.94 6.50
C PRO A 552 47.85 -28.68 6.62
N LYS A 553 47.44 -29.57 5.69
CA LYS A 553 47.76 -31.03 5.59
C LYS A 553 47.13 -31.88 6.73
N GLU A 554 46.49 -33.04 6.54
CA GLU A 554 46.69 -34.23 5.67
C GLU A 554 45.33 -34.99 5.42
N ALA A 555 45.11 -35.99 4.54
CA ALA A 555 45.70 -36.44 3.25
C ALA A 555 44.90 -37.67 2.67
N VAL A 556 45.24 -38.13 1.43
CA VAL A 556 44.95 -39.49 0.83
C VAL A 556 43.50 -39.70 0.26
N LYS A 557 43.22 -40.19 -0.98
CA LYS A 557 44.02 -40.70 -2.14
C LYS A 557 43.28 -40.52 -3.50
N LEU A 558 44.02 -40.69 -4.61
CA LEU A 558 43.63 -40.60 -6.04
C LEU A 558 43.29 -41.96 -6.71
N VAL A 559 42.73 -41.90 -7.94
CA VAL A 559 42.93 -42.70 -9.20
C VAL A 559 41.64 -42.57 -10.05
N THR A 560 41.51 -41.76 -11.10
CA THR A 560 42.08 -41.72 -12.49
C THR A 560 41.56 -42.78 -13.47
N ASP A 561 40.89 -42.31 -14.55
CA ASP A 561 41.10 -42.58 -16.00
C ASP A 561 39.88 -41.94 -16.75
N ASP A 562 39.98 -41.08 -17.79
CA ASP A 562 40.58 -41.16 -19.15
C ASP A 562 39.89 -42.21 -20.07
N VAL A 563 39.53 -42.00 -21.36
CA VAL A 563 39.61 -40.83 -22.28
C VAL A 563 38.79 -41.07 -23.59
N VAL A 564 38.78 -40.10 -24.54
CA VAL A 564 38.29 -40.04 -25.97
C VAL A 564 36.79 -39.83 -26.34
N MET A 565 36.63 -39.15 -27.49
CA MET A 565 35.46 -38.64 -28.22
C MET A 565 35.28 -39.35 -29.59
N GLU A 566 34.43 -38.78 -30.48
CA GLU A 566 34.24 -39.03 -31.94
C GLU A 566 33.25 -40.16 -32.34
N GLU A 567 32.44 -40.04 -33.41
CA GLU A 567 31.84 -38.89 -34.12
C GLU A 567 30.71 -39.41 -35.08
N SER A 568 30.04 -38.53 -35.84
CA SER A 568 29.02 -38.83 -36.90
C SER A 568 27.62 -39.29 -36.43
N GLY A 569 26.50 -38.98 -37.10
CA GLY A 569 26.25 -38.13 -38.28
C GLY A 569 24.92 -38.47 -39.00
N ASN A 570 24.22 -37.44 -39.49
CA ASN A 570 23.09 -37.43 -40.45
C ASN A 570 21.64 -37.84 -40.04
N ASP A 571 20.75 -36.86 -40.22
CA ASP A 571 19.51 -36.83 -41.02
C ASP A 571 18.31 -37.79 -40.79
N ALA A 572 17.24 -37.14 -40.29
CA ALA A 572 15.92 -37.00 -40.92
C ALA A 572 14.89 -38.16 -41.00
N ASN A 573 13.62 -37.71 -40.91
CA ASN A 573 12.34 -38.32 -41.31
C ASN A 573 11.54 -39.21 -40.32
N SER A 574 10.40 -38.63 -39.96
CA SER A 574 9.05 -39.19 -40.06
C SER A 574 8.52 -40.20 -39.02
N MET A 575 7.42 -39.76 -38.41
CA MET A 575 6.46 -40.51 -37.60
C MET A 575 6.05 -41.89 -38.14
N HIS A 576 5.92 -42.88 -37.25
CA HIS A 576 4.66 -43.61 -37.11
C HIS A 576 4.43 -44.18 -35.69
N VAL A 577 3.16 -44.53 -35.44
CA VAL A 577 2.57 -44.93 -34.16
C VAL A 577 2.33 -46.45 -34.12
N GLU A 578 2.43 -47.08 -32.95
CA GLU A 578 1.55 -48.14 -32.38
C GLU A 578 2.26 -48.83 -31.18
N SER A 579 1.74 -48.94 -29.96
CA SER A 579 0.45 -49.45 -29.42
C SER A 579 0.56 -50.90 -28.89
N SER A 580 0.60 -51.07 -27.57
CA SER A 580 0.20 -52.29 -26.84
C SER A 580 0.32 -52.08 -25.31
N SER A 581 -0.42 -52.71 -24.39
CA SER A 581 -1.76 -53.35 -24.42
C SER A 581 -2.02 -53.99 -23.04
N ALA A 582 -3.17 -53.75 -22.38
CA ALA A 582 -3.92 -54.71 -21.52
C ALA A 582 -5.01 -54.03 -20.64
N SER A 583 -6.27 -54.45 -20.83
CA SER A 583 -7.43 -54.19 -19.93
C SER A 583 -7.64 -55.39 -18.97
N PRO A 584 -8.59 -55.38 -17.99
CA PRO A 584 -10.07 -55.45 -18.21
C PRO A 584 -10.87 -54.42 -17.37
N GLU A 585 -12.03 -53.88 -17.80
CA GLU A 585 -13.38 -54.47 -17.89
C GLU A 585 -13.97 -55.05 -16.58
N SER A 586 -15.26 -54.90 -16.24
CA SER A 586 -16.36 -54.02 -16.73
C SER A 586 -17.61 -54.17 -15.83
N THR A 587 -18.46 -53.15 -15.75
CA THR A 587 -19.95 -53.28 -15.72
C THR A 587 -20.59 -51.95 -16.11
N ALA A 588 -21.65 -52.01 -16.92
CA ALA A 588 -22.23 -50.86 -17.61
C ALA A 588 -23.68 -50.59 -17.19
N GLU A 589 -24.20 -49.41 -17.53
CA GLU A 589 -25.54 -49.29 -18.15
C GLU A 589 -25.74 -47.98 -18.92
N MET A 590 -25.91 -48.13 -20.25
CA MET A 590 -26.79 -47.39 -21.18
C MET A 590 -26.51 -45.92 -21.59
N HIS A 591 -26.83 -45.66 -22.87
CA HIS A 591 -26.54 -44.45 -23.66
C HIS A 591 -27.50 -43.27 -23.43
N ASP A 592 -27.04 -42.08 -23.83
CA ASP A 592 -27.70 -41.31 -24.90
C ASP A 592 -26.64 -40.59 -25.78
N GLU A 593 -27.01 -40.22 -27.00
CA GLU A 593 -26.10 -39.79 -28.07
C GLU A 593 -25.61 -38.33 -27.93
N VAL A 594 -24.46 -38.01 -28.54
CA VAL A 594 -23.71 -36.77 -28.30
C VAL A 594 -24.07 -35.67 -29.30
N ASP A 595 -24.46 -34.51 -28.78
CA ASP A 595 -24.54 -33.24 -29.52
C ASP A 595 -23.20 -32.49 -29.38
N ASP A 596 -22.59 -32.06 -30.50
CA ASP A 596 -21.16 -31.68 -30.58
C ASP A 596 -20.83 -30.30 -29.95
N ASP A 597 -21.85 -29.52 -29.57
CA ASP A 597 -21.69 -28.13 -29.08
C ASP A 597 -21.23 -27.99 -27.61
N GLN A 598 -21.09 -29.08 -26.84
CA GLN A 598 -20.77 -28.99 -25.40
C GLN A 598 -19.27 -29.01 -25.04
N LEU A 599 -18.37 -29.32 -25.98
CA LEU A 599 -16.92 -29.44 -25.69
C LEU A 599 -16.22 -28.07 -25.52
N GLY A 600 -16.75 -26.99 -26.11
CA GLY A 600 -16.21 -25.63 -25.93
C GLY A 600 -16.53 -24.99 -24.57
N ALA A 601 -17.67 -25.34 -23.96
CA ALA A 601 -18.12 -24.76 -22.69
C ALA A 601 -17.47 -25.42 -21.45
N LYS A 602 -17.13 -26.71 -21.53
CA LYS A 602 -16.50 -27.43 -20.41
C LYS A 602 -15.02 -27.10 -20.22
N SER A 603 -14.29 -26.76 -21.28
CA SER A 603 -12.87 -26.38 -21.18
C SER A 603 -12.68 -24.97 -20.59
N THR A 604 -13.55 -24.02 -20.95
CA THR A 604 -13.54 -22.64 -20.42
C THR A 604 -13.94 -22.57 -18.94
N ALA A 605 -14.86 -23.44 -18.49
CA ALA A 605 -15.21 -23.55 -17.07
C ALA A 605 -14.04 -24.01 -16.17
N SER A 606 -13.12 -24.82 -16.69
CA SER A 606 -11.94 -25.31 -15.96
C SER A 606 -10.91 -24.19 -15.67
N CYS A 607 -10.74 -23.27 -16.63
CA CYS A 607 -9.72 -22.20 -16.56
C CYS A 607 -10.02 -21.13 -15.48
N ASN A 608 -11.29 -20.99 -15.09
CA ASN A 608 -11.74 -19.96 -14.14
C ASN A 608 -11.69 -20.39 -12.67
N LYS A 609 -11.27 -21.63 -12.36
CA LYS A 609 -11.11 -22.08 -10.98
C LYS A 609 -9.79 -21.58 -10.37
N ILE A 610 -9.82 -21.30 -9.08
CA ILE A 610 -8.64 -20.90 -8.31
C ILE A 610 -7.75 -22.13 -8.02
N THR A 611 -6.44 -21.93 -8.02
CA THR A 611 -5.43 -22.99 -7.87
C THR A 611 -4.48 -22.71 -6.72
N LEU A 612 -3.60 -23.67 -6.38
CA LEU A 612 -2.56 -23.45 -5.38
C LEU A 612 -1.61 -22.30 -5.77
N ASP A 613 -1.26 -22.15 -7.05
CA ASP A 613 -0.35 -21.09 -7.48
C ASP A 613 -1.00 -19.70 -7.37
N ASP A 614 -2.29 -19.59 -7.71
CA ASP A 614 -3.08 -18.36 -7.50
C ASP A 614 -3.08 -17.94 -6.02
N LEU A 615 -3.17 -18.89 -5.09
CA LEU A 615 -3.13 -18.62 -3.65
C LEU A 615 -1.73 -18.31 -3.12
N ASN A 616 -0.67 -18.90 -3.68
CA ASN A 616 0.71 -18.49 -3.35
C ASN A 616 0.96 -17.05 -3.81
N LEU A 617 0.57 -16.71 -5.05
CA LEU A 617 0.60 -15.34 -5.55
C LEU A 617 -0.19 -14.39 -4.65
N LEU A 618 -1.42 -14.74 -4.27
CA LEU A 618 -2.25 -13.95 -3.37
C LEU A 618 -1.56 -13.70 -2.02
N CYS A 619 -0.94 -14.71 -1.42
CA CYS A 619 -0.24 -14.58 -0.13
C CYS A 619 1.05 -13.74 -0.26
N ASP A 620 1.78 -13.82 -1.37
CA ASP A 620 2.97 -13.00 -1.62
C ASP A 620 2.66 -11.52 -1.84
N LEU A 621 1.54 -11.21 -2.51
CA LEU A 621 1.08 -9.83 -2.72
C LEU A 621 0.64 -9.16 -1.40
N PHE A 622 0.15 -9.95 -0.44
CA PHE A 622 -0.43 -9.49 0.82
C PHE A 622 0.23 -10.19 2.02
N TYR A 623 1.55 -10.06 2.14
CA TYR A 623 2.35 -10.89 3.04
C TYR A 623 2.28 -10.48 4.52
N LEU A 624 3.15 -9.57 5.01
CA LEU A 624 3.27 -9.22 6.43
C LEU A 624 3.43 -7.70 6.68
N PRO A 625 3.31 -7.21 7.94
CA PRO A 625 3.42 -5.79 8.25
C PRO A 625 4.77 -5.13 7.89
N PHE A 626 5.85 -5.91 7.88
CA PHE A 626 7.24 -5.46 7.70
C PHE A 626 8.01 -6.18 6.56
N GLU A 627 7.35 -7.03 5.78
CA GLU A 627 7.96 -7.81 4.70
C GLU A 627 6.93 -8.02 3.58
N HIS A 628 7.34 -7.79 2.33
CA HIS A 628 6.57 -8.17 1.13
C HIS A 628 6.97 -9.58 0.69
N GLY A 629 6.06 -10.35 0.11
CA GLY A 629 6.36 -11.68 -0.40
C GLY A 629 7.25 -11.65 -1.66
N SER A 630 7.81 -12.81 -2.03
CA SER A 630 8.84 -12.90 -3.08
C SER A 630 8.34 -12.40 -4.44
N ARG A 631 7.12 -12.80 -4.84
CA ARG A 631 6.48 -12.36 -6.09
C ARG A 631 6.13 -10.86 -6.06
N GLY A 632 5.81 -10.30 -4.90
CA GLY A 632 5.61 -8.86 -4.72
C GLY A 632 6.91 -8.06 -4.89
N LEU A 633 8.01 -8.53 -4.31
CA LEU A 633 9.34 -7.96 -4.50
C LEU A 633 9.80 -8.07 -5.96
N LYS A 634 9.53 -9.19 -6.64
CA LYS A 634 9.81 -9.38 -8.07
C LYS A 634 9.10 -8.35 -8.95
N LEU A 635 7.83 -8.05 -8.68
CA LEU A 635 7.08 -7.00 -9.40
C LEU A 635 7.71 -5.62 -9.22
N LEU A 636 8.15 -5.26 -8.00
CA LEU A 636 8.85 -4.00 -7.74
C LEU A 636 10.19 -3.94 -8.48
N SER A 637 11.00 -5.00 -8.43
CA SER A 637 12.34 -5.03 -9.01
C SER A 637 12.34 -5.06 -10.54
N GLU A 638 11.46 -5.85 -11.17
CA GLU A 638 11.33 -5.88 -12.64
C GLU A 638 10.91 -4.52 -13.19
N PHE A 639 9.90 -3.86 -12.60
CA PHE A 639 9.49 -2.54 -13.06
C PHE A 639 10.63 -1.51 -12.95
N GLN A 640 11.32 -1.47 -11.80
CA GLN A 640 12.40 -0.52 -11.59
C GLN A 640 13.58 -0.78 -12.55
N TRP A 641 13.94 -2.04 -12.78
CA TRP A 641 15.00 -2.38 -13.74
C TRP A 641 14.61 -1.96 -15.15
N LEU A 642 13.37 -2.27 -15.59
CA LEU A 642 12.88 -1.88 -16.92
C LEU A 642 12.85 -0.36 -17.10
N LYS A 643 12.39 0.39 -16.09
CA LYS A 643 12.39 1.86 -16.10
C LYS A 643 13.79 2.45 -16.20
N VAL A 644 14.75 1.97 -15.40
CA VAL A 644 16.13 2.51 -15.38
C VAL A 644 16.88 2.19 -16.67
N ASN A 645 16.67 1.00 -17.25
CA ASN A 645 17.43 0.54 -18.42
C ASN A 645 16.75 0.85 -19.78
N ALA A 646 15.59 1.52 -19.80
CA ALA A 646 14.86 1.85 -21.03
C ALA A 646 15.70 2.62 -22.07
N ASN A 647 16.68 3.42 -21.62
CA ASN A 647 17.60 4.15 -22.49
C ASN A 647 18.37 3.26 -23.49
N VAL A 648 18.47 1.94 -23.26
CA VAL A 648 19.12 1.02 -24.20
C VAL A 648 18.38 0.92 -25.54
N LEU A 649 17.04 1.09 -25.53
CA LEU A 649 16.19 1.06 -26.72
C LEU A 649 16.48 2.22 -27.69
N LEU A 650 16.80 3.41 -27.15
CA LEU A 650 17.15 4.60 -27.95
C LEU A 650 18.41 4.37 -28.81
N GLN A 651 19.30 3.47 -28.36
CA GLN A 651 20.57 3.17 -29.05
C GLN A 651 20.41 2.23 -30.25
N ASP A 652 19.25 1.62 -30.43
CA ASP A 652 18.97 0.77 -31.59
C ASP A 652 18.41 1.62 -32.74
N HIS A 653 17.38 2.42 -32.45
CA HIS A 653 16.75 3.35 -33.41
C HIS A 653 17.71 4.40 -33.97
N SER A 654 18.68 4.87 -33.19
CA SER A 654 19.69 5.84 -33.65
C SER A 654 20.71 5.26 -34.64
N SER A 655 20.70 3.95 -34.89
CA SER A 655 21.58 3.29 -35.89
C SER A 655 20.97 3.20 -37.31
N GLY A 656 19.75 3.70 -37.51
CA GLY A 656 18.99 3.62 -38.76
C GLY A 656 19.46 4.53 -39.90
N SER A 657 20.64 4.29 -40.47
CA SER A 657 21.02 4.83 -41.80
C SER A 657 22.03 3.98 -42.60
N SER A 658 22.20 2.70 -42.27
CA SER A 658 22.95 1.73 -43.09
C SER A 658 22.08 0.52 -43.44
N SER A 659 21.78 0.33 -44.73
CA SER A 659 20.89 -0.71 -45.25
C SER A 659 21.55 -2.09 -45.33
N ASP A 660 21.73 -2.75 -44.18
CA ASP A 660 22.13 -4.17 -44.11
C ASP A 660 21.19 -4.94 -43.16
N ALA A 661 20.40 -5.84 -43.73
CA ALA A 661 19.34 -6.59 -43.04
C ALA A 661 19.85 -7.78 -42.20
N SER A 662 21.05 -7.65 -41.61
CA SER A 662 21.78 -8.75 -40.95
C SER A 662 22.41 -8.36 -39.60
N LYS A 663 22.19 -7.13 -39.11
CA LYS A 663 22.57 -6.77 -37.73
C LYS A 663 21.63 -7.46 -36.75
N SER A 664 22.17 -8.41 -35.98
CA SER A 664 21.50 -8.99 -34.83
C SER A 664 21.08 -7.90 -33.84
N ILE A 665 19.87 -8.00 -33.30
CA ILE A 665 19.40 -7.16 -32.18
C ILE A 665 20.47 -7.19 -31.07
N LYS A 666 20.82 -6.02 -30.53
CA LYS A 666 21.77 -5.90 -29.42
C LYS A 666 21.32 -6.78 -28.24
N PRO A 667 22.20 -7.56 -27.59
CA PRO A 667 21.80 -8.48 -26.53
C PRO A 667 21.07 -7.76 -25.38
N GLU A 668 21.44 -6.52 -25.08
CA GLU A 668 20.83 -5.70 -24.04
C GLU A 668 19.39 -5.25 -24.40
N VAL A 669 19.11 -5.01 -25.69
CA VAL A 669 17.76 -4.72 -26.19
C VAL A 669 16.90 -5.99 -26.13
N SER A 670 17.48 -7.14 -26.48
CA SER A 670 16.80 -8.43 -26.37
C SER A 670 16.47 -8.79 -24.91
N GLU A 671 17.38 -8.52 -23.98
CA GLU A 671 17.13 -8.70 -22.53
C GLU A 671 15.99 -7.79 -22.06
N TRP A 672 16.02 -6.50 -22.43
CA TRP A 672 14.97 -5.55 -22.04
C TRP A 672 13.59 -6.00 -22.53
N MET A 673 13.49 -6.40 -23.81
CA MET A 673 12.24 -6.89 -24.38
C MET A 673 11.76 -8.16 -23.67
N GLN A 674 12.63 -9.16 -23.46
CA GLN A 674 12.28 -10.39 -22.76
C GLN A 674 11.78 -10.11 -21.32
N ARG A 675 12.44 -9.21 -20.58
CA ARG A 675 12.01 -8.83 -19.23
C ARG A 675 10.71 -8.04 -19.22
N SER A 676 10.44 -7.24 -20.26
CA SER A 676 9.16 -6.54 -20.42
C SER A 676 7.99 -7.51 -20.64
N GLU A 677 8.23 -8.61 -21.37
CA GLU A 677 7.26 -9.69 -21.56
C GLU A 677 7.00 -10.43 -20.24
N ILE A 678 8.05 -10.80 -19.51
CA ILE A 678 7.96 -11.41 -18.17
C ILE A 678 7.18 -10.50 -17.21
N PHE A 679 7.45 -9.20 -17.18
CA PHE A 679 6.72 -8.26 -16.35
C PHE A 679 5.24 -8.15 -16.73
N SER A 680 4.92 -8.15 -18.03
CA SER A 680 3.53 -8.17 -18.49
C SER A 680 2.82 -9.49 -18.16
N GLU A 681 3.53 -10.63 -18.17
CA GLU A 681 2.98 -11.92 -17.71
C GLU A 681 2.67 -11.89 -16.21
N LEU A 682 3.61 -11.43 -15.38
CA LEU A 682 3.39 -11.27 -13.93
C LEU A 682 2.17 -10.39 -13.63
N CYS A 683 2.03 -9.26 -14.33
CA CYS A 683 0.83 -8.40 -14.24
C CYS A 683 -0.44 -9.15 -14.68
N GLY A 684 -0.36 -9.94 -15.75
CA GLY A 684 -1.46 -10.78 -16.24
C GLY A 684 -1.88 -11.87 -15.25
N CYS A 685 -0.95 -12.44 -14.48
CA CYS A 685 -1.27 -13.40 -13.42
C CYS A 685 -2.11 -12.78 -12.30
N VAL A 686 -1.80 -11.55 -11.87
CA VAL A 686 -2.61 -10.82 -10.88
C VAL A 686 -4.02 -10.49 -11.42
N GLN A 687 -4.13 -10.17 -12.72
CA GLN A 687 -5.43 -9.96 -13.37
C GLN A 687 -6.25 -11.26 -13.48
N LYS A 688 -5.61 -12.40 -13.78
CA LYS A 688 -6.26 -13.73 -13.74
C LYS A 688 -6.74 -14.08 -12.32
N LEU A 689 -5.95 -13.77 -11.29
CA LEU A 689 -6.31 -13.93 -9.88
C LEU A 689 -7.56 -13.11 -9.51
N LEU A 690 -7.64 -11.84 -9.94
CA LEU A 690 -8.84 -11.00 -9.74
C LEU A 690 -10.10 -11.65 -10.33
N VAL A 691 -10.01 -12.15 -11.57
CA VAL A 691 -11.12 -12.83 -12.26
C VAL A 691 -11.55 -14.10 -11.51
N LYS A 692 -10.60 -14.93 -11.08
CA LYS A 692 -10.87 -16.17 -10.31
C LYS A 692 -11.52 -15.88 -8.95
N ILE A 693 -11.11 -14.82 -8.26
CA ILE A 693 -11.73 -14.39 -6.99
C ILE A 693 -13.15 -13.87 -7.22
N ALA A 694 -13.40 -13.06 -8.27
CA ALA A 694 -14.75 -12.60 -8.59
C ALA A 694 -15.74 -13.76 -8.84
N TYR A 695 -15.25 -14.84 -9.49
CA TYR A 695 -16.05 -16.01 -9.83
C TYR A 695 -16.05 -17.15 -8.81
N CYS A 696 -15.31 -17.08 -7.69
CA CYS A 696 -15.27 -18.19 -6.74
C CYS A 696 -16.65 -18.50 -6.12
N GLU A 697 -16.87 -19.77 -5.76
CA GLU A 697 -18.17 -20.30 -5.33
C GLU A 697 -18.53 -19.77 -3.92
N ASN A 698 -17.52 -19.50 -3.09
CA ASN A 698 -17.68 -18.83 -1.80
C ASN A 698 -17.69 -17.30 -1.95
N LYS A 699 -18.88 -16.67 -1.97
CA LYS A 699 -18.99 -15.21 -2.14
C LYS A 699 -18.56 -14.42 -0.91
N GLU A 700 -18.55 -15.01 0.29
CA GLU A 700 -18.05 -14.31 1.48
C GLU A 700 -16.52 -14.10 1.40
N ILE A 701 -15.77 -15.08 0.88
CA ILE A 701 -14.34 -14.92 0.57
C ILE A 701 -14.15 -13.83 -0.49
N CYS A 702 -14.93 -13.86 -1.57
CA CYS A 702 -14.89 -12.85 -2.62
C CYS A 702 -15.08 -11.43 -2.05
N HIS A 703 -16.13 -11.20 -1.26
CA HIS A 703 -16.42 -9.87 -0.69
C HIS A 703 -15.34 -9.39 0.29
N ASN A 704 -14.64 -10.30 0.97
CA ASN A 704 -13.50 -9.95 1.83
C ASN A 704 -12.24 -9.58 1.04
N LEU A 705 -11.91 -10.29 -0.04
CA LEU A 705 -10.60 -10.16 -0.71
C LEU A 705 -10.61 -9.32 -1.99
N TYR A 706 -11.76 -9.19 -2.65
CA TYR A 706 -11.86 -8.57 -3.98
C TYR A 706 -11.35 -7.12 -4.02
N SER A 707 -11.63 -6.31 -2.99
CA SER A 707 -11.22 -4.90 -2.96
C SER A 707 -9.69 -4.72 -2.94
N TYR A 708 -8.96 -5.61 -2.25
CA TYR A 708 -7.50 -5.60 -2.20
C TYR A 708 -6.89 -6.00 -3.54
N VAL A 709 -7.41 -7.07 -4.16
CA VAL A 709 -6.92 -7.59 -5.45
C VAL A 709 -7.28 -6.64 -6.61
N TRP A 710 -8.41 -5.94 -6.52
CA TRP A 710 -8.80 -4.87 -7.45
C TRP A 710 -7.79 -3.72 -7.43
N ASP A 711 -7.44 -3.20 -6.24
CA ASP A 711 -6.54 -2.05 -6.11
C ASP A 711 -5.12 -2.33 -6.65
N ILE A 712 -4.58 -3.53 -6.38
CA ILE A 712 -3.25 -3.91 -6.90
C ILE A 712 -3.28 -4.22 -8.41
N SER A 713 -4.37 -4.78 -8.94
CA SER A 713 -4.60 -4.88 -10.39
C SER A 713 -4.70 -3.49 -11.03
N GLY A 714 -5.26 -2.53 -10.29
CA GLY A 714 -5.19 -1.08 -10.52
C GLY A 714 -3.78 -0.60 -10.82
N ALA A 715 -2.90 -0.70 -9.81
CA ALA A 715 -1.52 -0.24 -9.89
C ALA A 715 -0.71 -0.95 -11.00
N LEU A 716 -0.84 -2.27 -11.11
CA LEU A 716 -0.09 -3.06 -12.10
C LEU A 716 -0.53 -2.78 -13.55
N SER A 717 -1.80 -2.45 -13.79
CA SER A 717 -2.27 -2.02 -15.12
C SER A 717 -1.59 -0.72 -15.58
N LEU A 718 -1.41 0.23 -14.66
CA LEU A 718 -0.69 1.49 -14.92
C LEU A 718 0.78 1.25 -15.26
N LEU A 719 1.46 0.48 -14.40
CA LEU A 719 2.87 0.15 -14.55
C LEU A 719 3.13 -0.61 -15.86
N ASN A 720 2.32 -1.62 -16.19
CA ASN A 720 2.44 -2.37 -17.44
C ASN A 720 2.20 -1.48 -18.67
N CYS A 721 1.20 -0.59 -18.64
CA CYS A 721 0.99 0.36 -19.73
C CYS A 721 2.16 1.33 -19.91
N TYR A 722 2.76 1.80 -18.81
CA TYR A 722 3.95 2.66 -18.85
C TYR A 722 5.18 1.93 -19.41
N ILE A 723 5.39 0.64 -19.08
CA ILE A 723 6.44 -0.19 -19.72
C ILE A 723 6.17 -0.36 -21.23
N LYS A 724 4.92 -0.60 -21.65
CA LYS A 724 4.54 -0.68 -23.07
C LYS A 724 4.71 0.66 -23.81
N TRP A 725 4.63 1.79 -23.11
CA TRP A 725 4.96 3.09 -23.67
C TRP A 725 6.49 3.26 -23.83
N LEU A 726 7.27 2.87 -22.81
CA LEU A 726 8.74 2.86 -22.92
C LEU A 726 9.24 1.94 -24.05
N SER A 727 8.58 0.80 -24.33
CA SER A 727 8.97 -0.06 -25.45
C SER A 727 8.80 0.58 -26.84
N MET A 728 8.12 1.73 -26.94
CA MET A 728 8.04 2.52 -28.18
C MET A 728 9.32 3.32 -28.47
N ALA A 729 10.23 3.46 -27.49
CA ALA A 729 11.51 4.17 -27.60
C ALA A 729 11.42 5.62 -28.12
N LYS A 730 10.29 6.29 -27.88
CA LYS A 730 10.01 7.68 -28.30
C LYS A 730 10.00 8.66 -27.12
N PHE A 731 11.09 8.68 -26.36
CA PHE A 731 11.29 9.55 -25.19
C PHE A 731 12.72 10.12 -25.19
N PRO A 732 12.99 11.25 -24.50
CA PRO A 732 14.30 11.89 -24.55
C PRO A 732 15.35 11.14 -23.70
N GLN A 733 16.63 11.26 -24.06
CA GLN A 733 17.73 10.54 -23.38
C GLN A 733 17.86 10.84 -21.87
N ASN A 734 17.36 11.98 -21.41
CA ASN A 734 17.39 12.44 -20.03
C ASN A 734 16.10 12.13 -19.23
N THR A 735 15.24 11.22 -19.71
CA THR A 735 14.02 10.77 -19.00
C THR A 735 14.26 10.37 -17.54
N SER A 736 15.40 9.77 -17.20
CA SER A 736 15.75 9.44 -15.80
C SER A 736 15.73 10.67 -14.89
N SER A 737 16.27 11.81 -15.34
CA SER A 737 16.33 13.06 -14.57
C SER A 737 14.97 13.67 -14.24
N PHE A 738 13.89 13.23 -14.90
CA PHE A 738 12.52 13.69 -14.65
C PHE A 738 11.64 12.66 -13.93
N THR A 739 12.11 11.41 -13.82
CA THR A 739 11.32 10.25 -13.35
C THR A 739 11.85 9.60 -12.06
N GLU A 740 12.86 10.22 -11.44
CA GLU A 740 13.32 9.90 -10.09
C GLU A 740 12.27 10.31 -9.03
N GLY A 741 11.74 9.33 -8.31
CA GLY A 741 10.78 9.54 -7.23
C GLY A 741 11.48 9.77 -5.90
N SER A 742 11.08 10.81 -5.16
CA SER A 742 11.71 11.17 -3.88
C SER A 742 11.55 10.12 -2.77
N TYR A 743 10.47 9.33 -2.82
CA TYR A 743 10.13 8.32 -1.79
C TYR A 743 9.57 7.06 -2.45
N THR A 744 10.44 6.09 -2.75
CA THR A 744 10.09 4.80 -3.37
C THR A 744 10.74 3.66 -2.62
N TRP A 745 10.35 2.42 -2.91
CA TRP A 745 11.01 1.21 -2.37
C TRP A 745 12.54 1.18 -2.59
N PHE A 746 13.03 1.86 -3.64
CA PHE A 746 14.44 1.93 -4.01
C PHE A 746 15.13 3.22 -3.54
N SER A 747 14.39 4.13 -2.89
CA SER A 747 14.96 5.33 -2.28
C SER A 747 15.73 4.95 -1.01
N LYS A 748 16.95 5.48 -0.87
CA LYS A 748 17.88 5.14 0.22
C LYS A 748 17.22 5.33 1.60
N GLY A 749 17.19 4.26 2.41
CA GLY A 749 16.61 4.27 3.75
C GLY A 749 15.14 3.85 3.81
N TRP A 750 14.40 3.80 2.69
CA TRP A 750 12.97 3.43 2.70
C TRP A 750 12.77 1.95 3.02
N LYS A 751 13.44 1.07 2.24
CA LYS A 751 13.45 -0.39 2.45
C LYS A 751 13.93 -0.75 3.86
N GLU A 752 15.02 -0.11 4.30
CA GLU A 752 15.58 -0.33 5.63
C GLU A 752 14.61 0.09 6.73
N ALA A 753 14.00 1.28 6.64
CA ALA A 753 13.05 1.77 7.64
C ALA A 753 11.78 0.90 7.67
N PHE A 754 11.23 0.49 6.52
CA PHE A 754 10.10 -0.43 6.43
C PHE A 754 10.40 -1.79 7.05
N MET A 755 11.52 -2.41 6.65
CA MET A 755 11.90 -3.75 7.10
C MET A 755 12.48 -3.75 8.52
N SER A 756 12.86 -2.61 9.11
CA SER A 756 13.53 -2.54 10.42
C SER A 756 12.68 -3.15 11.54
N GLY A 757 11.41 -2.77 11.62
CA GLY A 757 10.57 -2.92 12.81
C GLY A 757 10.73 -1.77 13.83
N GLU A 758 11.61 -0.79 13.60
CA GLU A 758 11.83 0.37 14.48
C GLU A 758 10.69 1.39 14.40
N GLN A 759 10.02 1.50 13.26
CA GLN A 759 8.76 2.24 13.11
C GLN A 759 7.55 1.31 13.23
N GLU A 760 6.37 1.83 13.56
CA GLU A 760 5.12 1.05 13.58
C GLU A 760 4.51 0.97 12.16
N PRO A 761 3.86 -0.13 11.76
CA PRO A 761 3.42 -0.38 10.38
C PRO A 761 2.53 0.68 9.74
N TRP A 762 1.74 1.42 10.53
CA TRP A 762 0.85 2.50 10.05
C TRP A 762 1.58 3.74 9.54
N VAL A 763 2.91 3.81 9.72
CA VAL A 763 3.80 4.76 9.03
C VAL A 763 3.83 4.46 7.53
N PHE A 764 3.91 3.19 7.14
CA PHE A 764 4.06 2.74 5.76
C PHE A 764 2.72 2.30 5.17
N ARG A 765 1.86 3.29 4.94
CA ARG A 765 0.47 3.03 4.49
C ARG A 765 0.38 2.48 3.07
N GLY A 766 -0.66 1.66 2.87
CA GLY A 766 -1.07 1.10 1.59
C GLY A 766 -0.28 -0.10 1.09
N GLY A 767 0.71 -0.56 1.86
CA GLY A 767 1.50 -1.77 1.57
C GLY A 767 2.10 -1.80 0.16
N LEU A 768 2.20 -3.00 -0.41
CA LEU A 768 2.76 -3.24 -1.74
C LEU A 768 2.08 -2.42 -2.85
N THR A 769 0.75 -2.27 -2.79
CA THR A 769 0.00 -1.46 -3.76
C THR A 769 0.47 0.00 -3.77
N ALA A 770 0.73 0.59 -2.60
CA ALA A 770 1.23 1.96 -2.52
C ALA A 770 2.72 2.07 -2.90
N ASP A 771 3.55 1.06 -2.60
CA ASP A 771 4.93 1.01 -3.12
C ASP A 771 4.95 0.95 -4.65
N LEU A 772 4.08 0.14 -5.27
CA LEU A 772 3.89 0.07 -6.72
C LEU A 772 3.39 1.40 -7.31
N GLN A 773 2.40 2.05 -6.68
CA GLN A 773 1.89 3.36 -7.12
C GLN A 773 2.99 4.44 -7.07
N ARG A 774 3.85 4.44 -6.04
CA ARG A 774 4.98 5.38 -5.91
C ARG A 774 6.09 5.18 -6.96
N LEU A 775 6.08 4.09 -7.73
CA LEU A 775 7.03 3.89 -8.84
C LEU A 775 6.62 4.61 -10.13
N MET A 776 5.34 4.96 -10.28
CA MET A 776 4.84 5.81 -11.38
C MET A 776 5.46 7.22 -11.27
N PRO A 777 6.00 7.79 -12.36
CA PRO A 777 6.58 9.12 -12.31
C PRO A 777 5.49 10.19 -12.37
N VAL A 778 4.87 10.46 -11.23
CA VAL A 778 3.90 11.54 -10.98
C VAL A 778 3.98 11.95 -9.50
N ASP A 779 4.39 13.18 -9.21
CA ASP A 779 4.53 13.71 -7.85
C ASP A 779 3.17 14.13 -7.25
N SER A 780 2.22 14.52 -8.10
CA SER A 780 0.92 15.08 -7.68
C SER A 780 -0.26 14.30 -8.28
N ALA A 781 -0.36 13.00 -7.97
CA ALA A 781 -1.39 12.09 -8.49
C ALA A 781 -2.14 11.26 -7.42
N ASN A 782 -2.03 11.59 -6.13
CA ASN A 782 -2.71 10.86 -5.05
C ASN A 782 -4.23 10.77 -5.25
N ASP A 783 -4.86 11.81 -5.79
CA ASP A 783 -6.27 11.87 -6.18
C ASP A 783 -6.62 10.95 -7.36
N LEU A 784 -5.68 10.71 -8.27
CA LEU A 784 -5.85 9.79 -9.41
C LEU A 784 -5.79 8.32 -9.00
N PHE A 785 -5.19 8.01 -7.84
CA PHE A 785 -5.15 6.66 -7.26
C PHE A 785 -6.37 6.34 -6.36
N VAL A 786 -7.33 7.26 -6.21
CA VAL A 786 -8.58 7.03 -5.47
C VAL A 786 -9.71 6.64 -6.43
N TYR A 787 -10.17 5.40 -6.34
CA TYR A 787 -11.22 4.82 -7.17
C TYR A 787 -12.47 4.45 -6.34
N LYS A 788 -13.68 4.66 -6.89
CA LYS A 788 -14.90 4.03 -6.36
C LYS A 788 -14.86 2.54 -6.76
N LEU A 789 -14.96 1.64 -5.79
CA LEU A 789 -15.08 0.20 -6.05
C LEU A 789 -16.37 -0.11 -6.84
N PRO A 790 -16.36 -1.15 -7.70
CA PRO A 790 -17.59 -1.71 -8.27
C PRO A 790 -18.58 -2.13 -7.18
N GLU A 791 -19.88 -1.96 -7.43
CA GLU A 791 -20.93 -2.29 -6.44
C GLU A 791 -21.10 -3.81 -6.26
N GLN A 792 -20.73 -4.59 -7.28
CA GLN A 792 -20.66 -6.05 -7.27
C GLN A 792 -19.32 -6.53 -7.86
N PRO A 793 -18.83 -7.73 -7.49
CA PRO A 793 -17.58 -8.26 -8.03
C PRO A 793 -17.69 -8.43 -9.55
N THR A 794 -16.87 -7.69 -10.30
CA THR A 794 -16.80 -7.79 -11.76
C THR A 794 -15.46 -8.35 -12.22
N ALA A 795 -15.50 -9.20 -13.23
CA ALA A 795 -14.32 -9.67 -13.96
C ALA A 795 -14.01 -8.80 -15.19
N ASN A 796 -14.83 -7.80 -15.50
CA ASN A 796 -14.67 -6.93 -16.66
C ASN A 796 -13.83 -5.71 -16.27
N TYR A 797 -12.52 -5.93 -16.35
CA TYR A 797 -11.49 -4.96 -16.03
C TYR A 797 -10.89 -4.41 -17.33
N TYR A 798 -10.94 -3.09 -17.54
CA TYR A 798 -10.39 -2.48 -18.75
C TYR A 798 -8.87 -2.33 -18.65
N LEU A 799 -8.18 -2.70 -19.72
CA LEU A 799 -6.73 -2.65 -19.83
C LEU A 799 -6.29 -1.41 -20.61
N LEU A 800 -5.06 -0.99 -20.38
CA LEU A 800 -4.45 0.15 -21.06
C LEU A 800 -3.28 -0.29 -21.93
N ARG A 801 -3.13 0.37 -23.09
CA ARG A 801 -1.94 0.26 -23.95
C ARG A 801 -1.76 1.57 -24.74
N PRO A 802 -0.56 1.80 -25.31
CA PRO A 802 -0.38 2.82 -26.33
C PRO A 802 -1.28 2.58 -27.56
N TYR A 803 -1.63 3.67 -28.22
CA TYR A 803 -2.39 3.71 -29.46
C TYR A 803 -1.69 2.93 -30.59
N GLN A 804 -2.49 2.24 -31.39
CA GLN A 804 -2.10 1.62 -32.65
C GLN A 804 -3.02 2.13 -33.75
N HIS A 805 -2.54 2.29 -34.99
CA HIS A 805 -3.33 2.83 -36.11
C HIS A 805 -4.62 2.04 -36.42
N GLN A 806 -4.70 0.77 -36.01
CA GLN A 806 -5.93 -0.05 -36.11
C GLN A 806 -7.05 0.43 -35.18
N ASP A 807 -6.73 1.19 -34.13
CA ASP A 807 -7.69 1.73 -33.16
C ASP A 807 -8.40 3.00 -33.67
N GLU A 808 -7.88 3.65 -34.72
CA GLU A 808 -8.27 4.98 -35.17
C GLU A 808 -9.78 5.11 -35.42
N GLN A 809 -10.38 4.15 -36.13
CA GLN A 809 -11.82 4.15 -36.39
C GLN A 809 -12.67 4.03 -35.11
N GLN A 810 -12.18 3.31 -34.09
CA GLN A 810 -12.87 3.18 -32.82
C GLN A 810 -12.71 4.45 -31.98
N ILE A 811 -11.53 5.09 -31.99
CA ILE A 811 -11.30 6.40 -31.37
C ILE A 811 -12.19 7.46 -32.03
N ASN A 812 -12.31 7.45 -33.35
CA ASN A 812 -13.19 8.37 -34.09
C ASN A 812 -14.65 8.20 -33.66
N ALA A 813 -15.14 6.96 -33.62
CA ALA A 813 -16.48 6.64 -33.17
C ALA A 813 -16.73 7.10 -31.71
N ILE A 814 -15.78 6.87 -30.79
CA ILE A 814 -15.88 7.32 -29.39
C ILE A 814 -15.88 8.86 -29.31
N CYS A 815 -14.94 9.52 -29.97
CA CYS A 815 -14.82 10.98 -29.96
C CYS A 815 -16.10 11.66 -30.48
N THR A 816 -16.60 11.21 -31.63
CA THR A 816 -17.85 11.71 -32.20
C THR A 816 -19.04 11.40 -31.28
N ARG A 817 -19.17 10.16 -30.77
CA ARG A 817 -20.27 9.76 -29.87
C ARG A 817 -20.30 10.60 -28.58
N THR A 818 -19.16 10.74 -27.90
CA THR A 818 -19.06 11.51 -26.66
C THR A 818 -19.31 13.00 -26.90
N TYR A 819 -18.80 13.56 -28.00
CA TYR A 819 -19.10 14.94 -28.38
C TYR A 819 -20.60 15.18 -28.62
N MET A 820 -21.30 14.28 -29.34
CA MET A 820 -22.76 14.40 -29.52
C MET A 820 -23.49 14.29 -28.17
N GLN A 821 -23.07 13.39 -27.28
CA GLN A 821 -23.65 13.25 -25.94
C GLN A 821 -23.48 14.49 -25.04
N TRP A 822 -22.50 15.35 -25.32
CA TRP A 822 -22.33 16.64 -24.65
C TRP A 822 -23.16 17.77 -25.30
N GLN A 823 -23.47 17.66 -26.59
CA GLN A 823 -24.25 18.66 -27.35
C GLN A 823 -25.78 18.41 -27.33
N SER A 824 -26.23 17.17 -27.10
CA SER A 824 -27.66 16.84 -27.08
C SER A 824 -28.36 17.28 -25.80
N GLU A 825 -29.44 18.04 -25.95
CA GLU A 825 -30.46 18.24 -24.91
C GLU A 825 -31.12 16.89 -24.55
N PRO A 826 -31.58 16.66 -23.29
CA PRO A 826 -32.07 15.36 -22.83
C PRO A 826 -33.25 14.74 -23.60
N ASP A 827 -34.02 15.55 -24.34
CA ASP A 827 -35.20 15.17 -25.13
C ASP A 827 -34.99 15.36 -26.66
N GLY A 828 -33.75 15.51 -27.14
CA GLY A 828 -33.43 15.75 -28.55
C GLY A 828 -33.32 14.48 -29.41
N ASP A 829 -33.76 14.56 -30.68
CA ASP A 829 -33.52 13.52 -31.69
C ASP A 829 -32.01 13.26 -31.91
N GLU A 830 -31.62 12.00 -32.13
CA GLU A 830 -30.23 11.60 -32.33
C GLU A 830 -29.64 12.20 -33.62
N ILE A 831 -28.62 13.07 -33.48
CA ILE A 831 -27.99 13.78 -34.60
C ILE A 831 -27.10 12.84 -35.42
N LEU A 832 -27.72 12.11 -36.35
CA LEU A 832 -27.02 11.28 -37.32
C LEU A 832 -26.27 12.15 -38.35
N LEU A 833 -24.94 12.05 -38.36
CA LEU A 833 -24.10 12.64 -39.40
C LEU A 833 -24.20 11.84 -40.71
N PRO A 834 -24.21 12.49 -41.89
CA PRO A 834 -24.09 11.79 -43.16
C PRO A 834 -22.75 11.01 -43.23
N ALA A 835 -22.75 9.83 -43.85
CA ALA A 835 -21.58 8.92 -43.86
C ALA A 835 -20.27 9.58 -44.36
N GLN A 836 -20.36 10.50 -45.33
CA GLN A 836 -19.21 11.27 -45.85
C GLN A 836 -18.59 12.26 -44.84
N PHE A 837 -19.28 12.54 -43.73
CA PHE A 837 -18.85 13.42 -42.65
C PHE A 837 -18.75 12.68 -41.30
N ALA A 838 -18.76 11.34 -41.28
CA ALA A 838 -18.77 10.55 -40.04
C ALA A 838 -17.61 10.89 -39.08
N ASP A 839 -16.41 11.08 -39.63
CA ASP A 839 -15.19 11.42 -38.88
C ASP A 839 -14.99 12.94 -38.65
N ILE A 840 -15.88 13.83 -39.11
CA ILE A 840 -15.59 15.28 -39.13
C ILE A 840 -15.30 15.86 -37.73
N VAL A 841 -15.92 15.30 -36.71
CA VAL A 841 -15.74 15.71 -35.30
C VAL A 841 -14.42 15.18 -34.75
N SER A 842 -14.11 13.90 -34.98
CA SER A 842 -12.86 13.30 -34.53
C SER A 842 -11.64 13.87 -35.25
N ASP A 843 -11.73 14.14 -36.54
CA ASP A 843 -10.69 14.81 -37.33
C ASP A 843 -10.36 16.21 -36.78
N ALA A 844 -11.38 16.95 -36.33
CA ALA A 844 -11.23 18.27 -35.72
C ALA A 844 -10.61 18.23 -34.31
N MET A 845 -10.94 17.22 -33.52
CA MET A 845 -10.68 17.18 -32.07
C MET A 845 -9.47 16.32 -31.69
N VAL A 846 -9.26 15.19 -32.36
CA VAL A 846 -8.26 14.17 -31.99
C VAL A 846 -7.36 13.71 -33.13
N GLY A 847 -7.82 13.72 -34.39
CA GLY A 847 -7.04 13.22 -35.53
C GLY A 847 -5.64 13.85 -35.63
N GLY A 848 -5.54 15.15 -35.38
CA GLY A 848 -4.27 15.86 -35.29
C GLY A 848 -3.30 15.32 -34.23
N HIS A 849 -3.78 14.86 -33.08
CA HIS A 849 -2.95 14.21 -32.06
C HIS A 849 -2.52 12.80 -32.51
N LEU A 850 -3.44 12.03 -33.10
CA LEU A 850 -3.16 10.68 -33.60
C LEU A 850 -2.11 10.68 -34.73
N THR A 851 -2.16 11.67 -35.62
CA THR A 851 -1.23 11.83 -36.75
C THR A 851 0.11 12.43 -36.35
N LEU A 852 0.13 13.47 -35.50
CA LEU A 852 1.35 14.22 -35.18
C LEU A 852 2.10 13.70 -33.94
N HIS A 853 1.38 13.14 -32.96
CA HIS A 853 1.93 12.67 -31.68
C HIS A 853 1.37 11.30 -31.24
N PRO A 854 1.40 10.25 -32.10
CA PRO A 854 0.87 8.93 -31.75
C PRO A 854 1.52 8.30 -30.50
N GLU A 855 2.75 8.70 -30.14
CA GLU A 855 3.42 8.29 -28.90
C GLU A 855 2.87 8.89 -27.62
N LEU A 856 2.03 9.93 -27.69
CA LEU A 856 1.33 10.51 -26.56
C LEU A 856 -0.18 10.21 -26.62
N CYS A 857 -0.54 9.12 -27.29
CA CYS A 857 -1.90 8.62 -27.42
C CYS A 857 -1.99 7.24 -26.73
N LEU A 858 -2.91 7.11 -25.77
CA LEU A 858 -3.20 5.89 -25.02
C LEU A 858 -4.66 5.50 -25.21
N VAL A 859 -4.93 4.20 -25.22
CA VAL A 859 -6.28 3.63 -25.34
C VAL A 859 -6.62 2.71 -24.17
N ALA A 860 -7.89 2.76 -23.75
CA ALA A 860 -8.51 1.81 -22.85
C ALA A 860 -9.29 0.79 -23.67
N TYR A 861 -9.09 -0.50 -23.40
CA TYR A 861 -9.69 -1.59 -24.18
C TYR A 861 -10.23 -2.72 -23.30
N ASP A 862 -11.20 -3.46 -23.84
CA ASP A 862 -11.84 -4.61 -23.18
C ASP A 862 -11.20 -5.96 -23.58
N LYS A 863 -11.79 -7.07 -23.09
CA LYS A 863 -11.31 -8.43 -23.39
C LYS A 863 -11.42 -8.83 -24.87
N SER A 864 -12.26 -8.14 -25.65
CA SER A 864 -12.39 -8.34 -27.10
C SER A 864 -11.46 -7.44 -27.92
N ASN A 865 -10.60 -6.64 -27.26
CA ASN A 865 -9.79 -5.57 -27.86
C ASN A 865 -10.63 -4.45 -28.50
N SER A 866 -11.88 -4.28 -28.05
CA SER A 866 -12.72 -3.13 -28.36
C SER A 866 -12.30 -1.93 -27.50
N ILE A 867 -12.17 -0.76 -28.10
CA ILE A 867 -11.76 0.47 -27.42
C ILE A 867 -12.97 1.08 -26.69
N VAL A 868 -12.76 1.53 -25.46
CA VAL A 868 -13.81 2.14 -24.60
C VAL A 868 -13.46 3.56 -24.11
N GLY A 869 -12.26 4.03 -24.43
CA GLY A 869 -11.81 5.38 -24.15
C GLY A 869 -10.39 5.64 -24.65
N TYR A 870 -10.03 6.90 -24.75
CA TYR A 870 -8.70 7.35 -25.19
C TYR A 870 -8.23 8.55 -24.35
N ALA A 871 -6.91 8.77 -24.36
CA ALA A 871 -6.30 10.01 -23.91
C ALA A 871 -5.11 10.34 -24.83
N CYS A 872 -5.09 11.54 -25.38
CA CYS A 872 -4.12 12.01 -26.37
C CYS A 872 -3.53 13.36 -25.91
N ALA A 873 -2.23 13.58 -26.08
CA ALA A 873 -1.59 14.84 -25.73
C ALA A 873 -0.51 15.29 -26.74
N ALA A 874 -0.08 16.54 -26.62
CA ALA A 874 1.10 17.09 -27.28
C ALA A 874 1.90 17.94 -26.29
N LEU A 875 3.24 17.94 -26.39
CA LEU A 875 4.14 18.53 -25.37
C LEU A 875 4.10 20.06 -25.28
N ASP A 876 3.88 20.74 -26.41
CA ASP A 876 3.89 22.19 -26.55
C ASP A 876 2.76 22.61 -27.49
N ILE A 877 1.78 23.35 -26.97
CA ILE A 877 0.60 23.82 -27.71
C ILE A 877 0.96 24.73 -28.90
N ASN A 878 2.03 25.51 -28.83
CA ASN A 878 2.42 26.43 -29.90
C ASN A 878 3.08 25.67 -31.05
N LEU A 879 3.95 24.70 -30.74
CA LEU A 879 4.52 23.78 -31.73
C LEU A 879 3.43 22.89 -32.35
N PHE A 880 2.51 22.37 -31.52
CA PHE A 880 1.39 21.56 -31.98
C PHE A 880 0.46 22.34 -32.91
N LYS A 881 0.04 23.57 -32.55
CA LYS A 881 -0.77 24.44 -33.43
C LYS A 881 -0.09 24.72 -34.76
N ARG A 882 1.22 24.99 -34.77
CA ARG A 882 2.00 25.18 -35.99
C ARG A 882 2.02 23.93 -36.88
N ASN A 883 2.24 22.76 -36.31
CA ASN A 883 2.27 21.51 -37.05
C ASN A 883 0.86 21.11 -37.54
N MET A 884 -0.17 21.39 -36.75
CA MET A 884 -1.58 21.25 -37.12
C MET A 884 -1.92 22.10 -38.35
N GLU A 885 -1.48 23.35 -38.41
CA GLU A 885 -1.78 24.23 -39.55
C GLU A 885 -1.03 23.84 -40.82
N LEU A 886 0.25 23.46 -40.71
CA LEU A 886 1.07 23.09 -41.87
C LEU A 886 0.69 21.71 -42.45
N CYS A 887 0.50 20.71 -41.59
CA CYS A 887 0.28 19.32 -42.02
C CYS A 887 -1.21 18.95 -42.03
N TRP A 888 -1.87 19.02 -40.87
CA TRP A 888 -3.20 18.41 -40.69
C TRP A 888 -4.35 19.22 -41.30
N LEU A 889 -4.39 20.55 -41.11
CA LEU A 889 -5.43 21.39 -41.70
C LEU A 889 -5.35 21.42 -43.23
N THR A 890 -4.17 21.24 -43.82
CA THR A 890 -4.02 21.08 -45.27
C THR A 890 -4.76 19.83 -45.75
N GLU A 891 -4.55 18.69 -45.09
CA GLU A 891 -5.25 17.43 -45.39
C GLU A 891 -6.76 17.53 -45.14
N LEU A 892 -7.21 18.15 -44.04
CA LEU A 892 -8.63 18.36 -43.77
C LEU A 892 -9.31 19.29 -44.78
N ARG A 893 -8.60 20.26 -45.35
CA ARG A 893 -9.14 21.15 -46.41
C ARG A 893 -9.34 20.39 -47.73
N GLU A 894 -8.55 19.34 -47.98
CA GLU A 894 -8.70 18.43 -49.14
C GLU A 894 -9.78 17.36 -48.88
N LYS A 895 -9.84 16.78 -47.67
CA LYS A 895 -10.88 15.82 -47.24
C LYS A 895 -12.27 16.46 -47.16
N TYR A 896 -12.34 17.72 -46.72
CA TYR A 896 -13.57 18.50 -46.55
C TYR A 896 -13.50 19.85 -47.29
N PRO A 897 -13.57 19.87 -48.63
CA PRO A 897 -13.56 21.10 -49.40
C PRO A 897 -14.87 21.87 -49.22
N LYS A 898 -14.84 23.21 -49.30
CA LYS A 898 -16.07 24.05 -49.21
C LYS A 898 -17.14 23.70 -50.25
N THR A 899 -16.75 23.07 -51.36
CA THR A 899 -17.67 22.58 -52.40
C THR A 899 -18.48 21.36 -51.97
N LEU A 900 -18.12 20.67 -50.88
CA LEU A 900 -18.90 19.55 -50.33
C LEU A 900 -20.11 20.03 -49.49
N LEU A 901 -20.25 21.34 -49.25
CA LEU A 901 -21.39 21.94 -48.57
C LEU A 901 -22.58 22.14 -49.54
N ASP A 902 -23.17 21.03 -49.98
CA ASP A 902 -24.45 21.02 -50.69
C ASP A 902 -25.60 21.50 -49.79
N ASP A 903 -26.77 21.81 -50.36
CA ASP A 903 -27.93 22.33 -49.60
C ASP A 903 -28.43 21.37 -48.50
N THR A 904 -28.14 20.07 -48.60
CA THR A 904 -28.38 19.04 -47.56
C THR A 904 -27.28 18.95 -46.50
N ALA A 905 -26.07 19.47 -46.75
CA ALA A 905 -25.02 19.60 -45.74
C ALA A 905 -25.16 20.93 -44.96
N LYS A 906 -25.68 21.98 -45.61
CA LYS A 906 -26.01 23.28 -44.98
C LYS A 906 -27.10 23.20 -43.91
N SER A 907 -27.99 22.20 -43.96
CA SER A 907 -29.01 21.99 -42.92
C SER A 907 -28.40 21.48 -41.60
N HIS A 908 -27.28 20.74 -41.66
CA HIS A 908 -26.52 20.34 -40.49
C HIS A 908 -25.56 21.47 -40.08
N LYS A 909 -26.04 22.35 -39.19
CA LYS A 909 -25.26 23.47 -38.61
C LYS A 909 -23.88 23.03 -38.10
N LEU A 910 -23.79 21.84 -37.51
CA LEU A 910 -22.54 21.29 -36.97
C LEU A 910 -21.49 21.02 -38.07
N VAL A 911 -21.89 20.37 -39.17
CA VAL A 911 -21.00 20.10 -40.32
C VAL A 911 -20.52 21.41 -40.94
N SER A 912 -21.43 22.36 -41.13
CA SER A 912 -21.09 23.69 -41.67
C SER A 912 -20.08 24.41 -40.78
N SER A 913 -20.26 24.39 -39.46
CA SER A 913 -19.34 24.98 -38.48
C SER A 913 -17.92 24.39 -38.56
N PHE A 914 -17.78 23.05 -38.63
CA PHE A 914 -16.46 22.42 -38.74
C PHE A 914 -15.77 22.69 -40.09
N VAL A 915 -16.50 22.62 -41.21
CA VAL A 915 -15.94 22.94 -42.54
C VAL A 915 -15.53 24.41 -42.62
N GLU A 916 -16.31 25.34 -42.06
CA GLU A 916 -15.92 26.75 -41.96
C GLU A 916 -14.65 26.90 -41.11
N ARG A 917 -14.59 26.26 -39.94
CA ARG A 917 -13.43 26.28 -39.02
C ARG A 917 -12.13 25.77 -39.66
N PHE A 918 -12.16 24.69 -40.44
CA PHE A 918 -10.97 24.18 -41.12
C PHE A 918 -10.41 25.14 -42.17
N HIS A 919 -11.26 25.99 -42.75
CA HIS A 919 -10.91 26.92 -43.82
C HIS A 919 -10.81 28.39 -43.39
N MET A 920 -10.89 28.68 -42.08
CA MET A 920 -10.44 29.95 -41.51
C MET A 920 -8.90 29.96 -41.39
N HIS A 921 -8.31 31.17 -41.35
CA HIS A 921 -6.90 31.34 -40.99
C HIS A 921 -6.78 31.37 -39.47
N VAL A 922 -5.74 30.74 -38.91
CA VAL A 922 -5.68 30.39 -37.48
C VAL A 922 -5.10 31.52 -36.59
N ASP A 923 -4.83 32.69 -37.16
CA ASP A 923 -4.18 33.84 -36.49
C ASP A 923 -4.97 34.42 -35.29
N GLU A 924 -6.25 34.11 -35.11
CA GLU A 924 -7.11 34.75 -34.10
C GLU A 924 -7.21 34.02 -32.74
N VAL A 925 -6.80 32.75 -32.61
CA VAL A 925 -6.96 31.98 -31.34
C VAL A 925 -5.61 31.49 -30.80
N VAL A 926 -4.84 32.41 -30.22
CA VAL A 926 -3.58 32.11 -29.51
C VAL A 926 -3.89 31.53 -28.12
N CYS A 927 -3.06 30.59 -27.63
CA CYS A 927 -3.21 30.11 -26.25
C CYS A 927 -2.70 31.20 -25.30
N PRO A 928 -3.44 31.61 -24.24
CA PRO A 928 -2.99 32.66 -23.33
C PRO A 928 -1.63 32.35 -22.69
N THR A 929 -0.79 33.37 -22.51
CA THR A 929 0.57 33.23 -21.96
C THR A 929 0.56 32.73 -20.52
N GLU A 930 -0.49 33.12 -19.78
CA GLU A 930 -0.81 32.67 -18.43
C GLU A 930 -1.02 31.14 -18.36
N VAL A 931 -1.54 30.54 -19.45
CA VAL A 931 -1.79 29.10 -19.56
C VAL A 931 -0.52 28.39 -20.03
N TYR A 932 -0.03 28.67 -21.24
CA TYR A 932 1.08 27.87 -21.81
C TYR A 932 2.39 28.02 -21.02
N GLY A 933 2.61 29.14 -20.32
CA GLY A 933 3.81 29.37 -19.51
C GLY A 933 3.92 28.46 -18.28
N THR A 934 2.80 27.90 -17.80
CA THR A 934 2.78 26.92 -16.68
C THR A 934 2.35 25.53 -17.14
N PHE A 935 1.50 25.45 -18.17
CA PHE A 935 0.88 24.23 -18.66
C PHE A 935 1.11 24.09 -20.18
N PRO A 936 2.35 23.89 -20.65
CA PRO A 936 2.68 23.93 -22.08
C PRO A 936 2.04 22.79 -22.88
N ALA A 937 1.84 21.62 -22.27
CA ALA A 937 1.21 20.49 -22.94
C ALA A 937 -0.31 20.69 -23.07
N VAL A 938 -0.87 20.18 -24.16
CA VAL A 938 -2.32 20.14 -24.40
C VAL A 938 -2.81 18.69 -24.38
N ILE A 939 -4.04 18.46 -23.90
CA ILE A 939 -4.65 17.13 -23.79
C ILE A 939 -6.09 17.10 -24.33
N SER A 940 -6.47 15.95 -24.89
CA SER A 940 -7.84 15.57 -25.21
C SER A 940 -8.08 14.12 -24.76
N ALA A 941 -9.05 13.89 -23.89
CA ALA A 941 -9.41 12.57 -23.40
C ALA A 941 -10.94 12.39 -23.35
N ALA A 942 -11.40 11.16 -23.58
CA ALA A 942 -12.80 10.78 -23.46
C ALA A 942 -12.95 9.29 -23.13
N THR A 943 -13.97 8.96 -22.36
CA THR A 943 -14.37 7.60 -21.98
C THR A 943 -15.86 7.42 -22.21
N LEU A 944 -16.28 6.21 -22.60
CA LEU A 944 -17.69 5.90 -22.77
C LEU A 944 -18.40 5.87 -21.41
N ARG A 945 -19.60 6.47 -21.32
CA ARG A 945 -20.40 6.51 -20.08
C ARG A 945 -20.70 5.11 -19.54
N GLU A 946 -20.91 4.13 -20.42
CA GLU A 946 -21.15 2.73 -20.03
C GLU A 946 -19.89 2.12 -19.38
N ALA A 947 -18.70 2.44 -19.89
CA ALA A 947 -17.44 1.96 -19.33
C ALA A 947 -17.15 2.58 -17.95
N GLU A 948 -17.46 3.87 -17.74
CA GLU A 948 -17.33 4.52 -16.43
C GLU A 948 -18.30 3.96 -15.37
N GLN A 949 -19.51 3.54 -15.76
CA GLN A 949 -20.46 2.89 -14.84
C GLN A 949 -19.93 1.56 -14.32
N HIS A 950 -19.26 0.77 -15.17
CA HIS A 950 -18.64 -0.49 -14.79
C HIS A 950 -17.30 -0.31 -14.06
N ASP A 951 -16.51 0.68 -14.45
CA ASP A 951 -15.15 0.94 -13.93
C ASP A 951 -14.89 2.44 -13.80
N ASN A 952 -15.33 3.00 -12.67
CA ASN A 952 -15.21 4.42 -12.33
C ASN A 952 -13.74 4.94 -12.31
N GLY A 953 -12.75 4.05 -12.34
CA GLY A 953 -11.33 4.40 -12.35
C GLY A 953 -10.72 4.59 -13.74
N ILE A 954 -11.41 4.22 -14.82
CA ILE A 954 -10.77 4.08 -16.14
C ILE A 954 -10.18 5.39 -16.68
N ALA A 955 -10.92 6.50 -16.59
CA ALA A 955 -10.45 7.83 -17.01
C ALA A 955 -9.23 8.30 -16.19
N LYS A 956 -9.26 8.10 -14.86
CA LYS A 956 -8.13 8.42 -13.97
C LYS A 956 -6.89 7.59 -14.33
N ARG A 957 -7.06 6.30 -14.63
CA ARG A 957 -5.94 5.41 -15.00
C ARG A 957 -5.34 5.79 -16.35
N LEU A 958 -6.15 6.07 -17.38
CA LEU A 958 -5.69 6.60 -18.66
C LEU A 958 -4.82 7.84 -18.48
N LEU A 959 -5.32 8.81 -17.73
CA LEU A 959 -4.62 10.06 -17.46
C LEU A 959 -3.33 9.83 -16.67
N THR A 960 -3.33 9.00 -15.63
CA THR A 960 -2.12 8.74 -14.82
C THR A 960 -0.94 8.26 -15.67
N VAL A 961 -1.17 7.38 -16.64
CA VAL A 961 -0.10 6.91 -17.55
C VAL A 961 0.31 7.98 -18.55
N LEU A 962 -0.63 8.78 -19.07
CA LEU A 962 -0.31 9.86 -20.01
C LEU A 962 0.47 11.01 -19.33
N LEU A 963 0.11 11.37 -18.10
CA LEU A 963 0.87 12.33 -17.29
C LEU A 963 2.29 11.81 -16.99
N ALA A 964 2.43 10.52 -16.67
CA ALA A 964 3.73 9.86 -16.51
C ALA A 964 4.58 9.90 -17.80
N ALA A 965 3.97 9.71 -18.97
CA ALA A 965 4.64 9.85 -20.27
C ALA A 965 5.05 11.30 -20.56
N LEU A 966 4.17 12.28 -20.33
CA LEU A 966 4.50 13.72 -20.46
C LEU A 966 5.66 14.12 -19.54
N ARG A 967 5.69 13.60 -18.30
CA ARG A 967 6.76 13.85 -17.33
C ARG A 967 8.08 13.20 -17.75
N ALA A 968 8.04 11.97 -18.26
CA ALA A 968 9.20 11.31 -18.85
C ALA A 968 9.78 12.11 -20.05
N CYS A 969 8.95 12.88 -20.75
CA CYS A 969 9.34 13.82 -21.80
C CYS A 969 9.75 15.23 -21.29
N GLY A 970 9.83 15.45 -19.97
CA GLY A 970 10.27 16.72 -19.37
C GLY A 970 9.17 17.80 -19.25
N CYS A 971 7.89 17.44 -19.37
CA CYS A 971 6.76 18.34 -19.17
C CYS A 971 6.11 18.13 -17.79
N PHE A 972 5.77 19.23 -17.10
CA PHE A 972 5.27 19.23 -15.71
C PHE A 972 3.86 19.82 -15.55
N GLY A 973 3.23 20.21 -16.66
CA GLY A 973 1.94 20.89 -16.66
C GLY A 973 1.21 20.72 -17.99
N VAL A 974 -0.08 20.37 -17.90
CA VAL A 974 -0.95 20.11 -19.06
C VAL A 974 -2.26 20.86 -18.92
N HIS A 975 -2.84 21.30 -20.04
CA HIS A 975 -4.15 21.94 -20.08
C HIS A 975 -5.10 21.30 -21.10
N ALA A 976 -6.40 21.39 -20.80
CA ALA A 976 -7.49 21.12 -21.71
C ALA A 976 -8.24 22.44 -21.98
N CYS A 977 -8.57 22.71 -23.24
CA CYS A 977 -9.39 23.85 -23.64
C CYS A 977 -10.80 23.34 -23.97
N VAL A 978 -11.80 23.77 -23.19
CA VAL A 978 -13.18 23.25 -23.25
C VAL A 978 -14.16 24.41 -23.45
N PRO A 979 -15.28 24.24 -24.20
CA PRO A 979 -16.30 25.28 -24.32
C PRO A 979 -16.96 25.56 -22.96
N GLN A 980 -17.17 26.83 -22.61
CA GLN A 980 -17.81 27.23 -21.35
C GLN A 980 -19.25 26.72 -21.20
N GLU A 981 -19.92 26.47 -22.33
CA GLU A 981 -21.29 25.97 -22.38
C GLU A 981 -21.36 24.43 -22.18
N ASP A 982 -20.24 23.71 -22.37
CA ASP A 982 -20.13 22.26 -22.21
C ASP A 982 -19.83 21.88 -20.75
N ARG A 983 -20.90 21.77 -19.96
CA ARG A 983 -20.82 21.40 -18.54
C ARG A 983 -20.28 19.99 -18.32
N GLU A 984 -20.55 19.06 -19.24
CA GLU A 984 -20.16 17.66 -19.09
C GLU A 984 -18.65 17.50 -19.26
N GLN A 985 -18.05 18.17 -20.26
CA GLN A 985 -16.61 18.19 -20.45
C GLN A 985 -15.87 18.90 -19.30
N VAL A 986 -16.42 20.02 -18.79
CA VAL A 986 -15.89 20.68 -17.59
C VAL A 986 -15.94 19.76 -16.37
N ASN A 987 -17.08 19.07 -16.14
CA ASN A 987 -17.24 18.11 -15.05
C ASN A 987 -16.25 16.94 -15.16
N PHE A 988 -16.03 16.41 -16.37
CA PHE A 988 -15.08 15.33 -16.63
C PHE A 988 -13.66 15.72 -16.19
N TYR A 989 -13.12 16.84 -16.70
CA TYR A 989 -11.77 17.27 -16.34
C TYR A 989 -11.63 17.67 -14.87
N THR A 990 -12.68 18.25 -14.26
CA THR A 990 -12.70 18.57 -12.82
C THR A 990 -12.68 17.30 -11.95
N LYS A 991 -13.44 16.26 -12.32
CA LYS A 991 -13.49 14.94 -11.65
C LYS A 991 -12.14 14.21 -11.64
N VAL A 992 -11.27 14.52 -12.60
CA VAL A 992 -9.89 14.02 -12.73
C VAL A 992 -8.83 15.08 -12.35
N GLY A 993 -9.24 16.06 -11.54
CA GLY A 993 -8.33 16.98 -10.81
C GLY A 993 -7.66 18.06 -11.66
N PHE A 994 -8.26 18.47 -12.78
CA PHE A 994 -7.88 19.71 -13.45
C PHE A 994 -8.58 20.90 -12.75
N VAL A 995 -7.91 22.04 -12.69
CA VAL A 995 -8.43 23.28 -12.10
C VAL A 995 -8.64 24.36 -13.18
N ASP A 996 -9.59 25.25 -12.95
CA ASP A 996 -9.85 26.42 -13.80
C ASP A 996 -8.72 27.45 -13.64
N ILE A 997 -8.07 27.80 -14.74
CA ILE A 997 -6.90 28.71 -14.78
C ILE A 997 -7.24 30.02 -15.50
N TYR A 998 -7.95 29.93 -16.62
CA TYR A 998 -8.24 31.07 -17.48
C TYR A 998 -9.55 30.88 -18.23
N ARG A 999 -10.32 31.96 -18.39
CA ARG A 999 -11.55 32.01 -19.17
C ARG A 999 -11.43 33.06 -20.25
N ASP A 1000 -11.58 32.64 -21.50
CA ASP A 1000 -11.57 33.53 -22.66
C ASP A 1000 -13.01 34.00 -22.96
N GLU A 1001 -13.29 35.26 -22.67
CA GLU A 1001 -14.59 35.88 -22.96
C GLU A 1001 -14.89 36.02 -24.46
N GLY A 1002 -13.85 36.08 -25.30
CA GLY A 1002 -13.96 36.20 -26.75
C GLY A 1002 -14.30 34.86 -27.42
N SER A 1003 -13.57 33.80 -27.08
CA SER A 1003 -13.81 32.46 -27.64
C SER A 1003 -14.86 31.64 -26.87
N LYS A 1004 -15.32 32.12 -25.70
CA LYS A 1004 -16.13 31.38 -24.71
C LYS A 1004 -15.51 30.03 -24.30
N CYS A 1005 -14.18 29.97 -24.17
CA CYS A 1005 -13.49 28.76 -23.73
C CYS A 1005 -12.97 28.89 -22.29
N ILE A 1006 -12.97 27.78 -21.57
CA ILE A 1006 -12.31 27.62 -20.28
C ILE A 1006 -11.04 26.80 -20.51
N TYR A 1007 -9.92 27.28 -20.00
CA TYR A 1007 -8.66 26.54 -19.92
C TYR A 1007 -8.54 25.92 -18.53
N LEU A 1008 -8.75 24.61 -18.49
CA LEU A 1008 -8.55 23.77 -17.31
C LEU A 1008 -7.14 23.19 -17.36
N GLY A 1009 -6.43 23.07 -16.24
CA GLY A 1009 -5.08 22.51 -16.25
C GLY A 1009 -4.64 21.86 -14.96
N ARG A 1010 -3.54 21.11 -15.06
CA ARG A 1010 -3.05 20.22 -14.01
C ARG A 1010 -1.52 20.16 -14.02
N ARG A 1011 -0.90 20.25 -12.83
CA ARG A 1011 0.52 19.93 -12.58
C ARG A 1011 0.63 18.49 -12.08
N PHE A 1012 1.76 17.82 -12.32
CA PHE A 1012 1.93 16.39 -12.03
C PHE A 1012 3.37 15.96 -11.78
#